data_AF-A0A1I6HYC2-F1
#
_entry.id   AF-A0A1I6HYC2-F1
#
_cell.length_a   1.000
_cell.length_b   1.000
_cell.length_c   1.000
_cell.angle_alpha   90.00
_cell.angle_beta   90.00
_cell.angle_gamma   90.00
#
_symmetry.space_group_name_H-M   'P 1'
#
loop_
_entity.id
_entity.type
_entity.pdbx_description
1 polymer ?
#
loop_
_entity_poly.entity_id
_entity_poly.type
_entity_poly.pdbx_seq_one_letter_code
_entity_poly.pdbx_strand_id
1 'polypeptide(L)'
;MSPLEMNRRTVLGLLGAGALVTLAGQSASARTPGAAAVATGDPLASLIERRRIMLAGDGSAASVPELAGVLSTMSANASASWNAMVRPAASPGIWSDLPLAGVSGTVLSGNMGVTFNRLFDLALAYSTAGCDQHGDAALAGDLVAALAWLSANVYKAGASPVGNWWFWEIGVPRKAADICVLLHDVVPADVRSALLAAARYFTPDPNWRGRGTSLAETGANRTDKALSCALRGILDARPDEVVLARDALSDTVRSGKNSVFGYVTSGDGFYADGSFVQHTALPYVGTYGVVTLGGIAEILGLLGGSDWDVTDPKKSVILDAVEASYAPFIWNGRMMEAVRGRAVSRQAEPDYVDGAAAITAILLLAQGAGEPYRSRYLSLVKGWLLRCTDEKLYGLPTQTVAKSLLVTSILGDDSVTPAEAPVSTRAFGDQDRLVHHRPGFSAVVNLSSKRIGRYEWGNRENNLGWYQGDGLTFFYSSADPAQYSADFWPTVDPYRLPGTTVTAAPRTNGAADGTGIPRAFQAFGGGLALDGRWGIQGMDHLNFDKSLSARKSWFFLDDKVVCLGAAIASASGYDVFTTIDNRSFAPGGVPNVRTDNRNRVLTAADGAITVKRNVHIMGHGGYVFLKGENVAGTIDVQVVPRSGDWQSINSGSDTGGTTDVKNRDYVTITHHHGTDPTAGGYAYIVLPNVAHSVTFTESDAPTVEVVANNAQAQAIRVAGQGLTLANFFQATPSGGSPASGVTVSGPCSLAVRTDGGRTTVALSDPSRTQKTARVVLAGVAETTVIEGDDGVRVVGTAPLALEFDLDGHGHAKRIVLGS
;
A
#
# COMPACT_ATOMS: atom_id res chain seq x y z
N MET A 1 -23.37 -23.92 43.81
CA MET A 1 -22.87 -25.24 44.24
C MET A 1 -21.35 -25.23 44.16
N SER A 2 -20.68 -25.96 45.04
CA SER A 2 -19.24 -25.79 45.35
C SER A 2 -18.30 -26.59 44.42
N PRO A 3 -16.97 -26.36 44.48
CA PRO A 3 -15.99 -26.90 43.53
C PRO A 3 -15.15 -28.06 44.08
N LEU A 4 -14.32 -28.65 43.22
CA LEU A 4 -13.18 -29.53 43.48
C LEU A 4 -12.16 -29.35 42.34
N GLU A 5 -10.83 -29.43 42.50
CA GLU A 5 -9.96 -29.20 43.67
C GLU A 5 -8.50 -28.97 43.18
N MET A 6 -7.58 -28.57 44.06
CA MET A 6 -6.22 -28.15 43.66
C MET A 6 -5.16 -28.53 44.73
N ASN A 7 -4.09 -29.26 44.35
CA ASN A 7 -2.71 -29.27 44.90
C ASN A 7 -1.92 -30.48 44.32
N ARG A 8 -0.64 -30.44 43.92
CA ARG A 8 0.65 -29.96 44.52
C ARG A 8 1.32 -30.92 45.52
N ARG A 9 2.64 -31.10 45.29
CA ARG A 9 3.80 -31.14 46.24
C ARG A 9 4.52 -32.48 46.58
N THR A 10 5.79 -32.55 46.11
CA THR A 10 7.07 -32.87 46.84
C THR A 10 7.41 -34.32 47.28
N VAL A 11 8.68 -34.79 47.42
CA VAL A 11 10.05 -34.48 46.89
C VAL A 11 11.10 -35.45 47.54
N LEU A 12 12.37 -35.51 47.04
CA LEU A 12 13.56 -36.27 47.58
C LEU A 12 13.46 -37.82 47.47
N GLY A 13 14.52 -38.65 47.38
CA GLY A 13 16.00 -38.55 47.40
C GLY A 13 16.60 -39.98 47.24
N LEU A 14 17.91 -40.31 47.23
CA LEU A 14 19.20 -39.59 47.27
C LEU A 14 20.37 -40.57 46.87
N LEU A 15 21.43 -40.05 46.20
CA LEU A 15 22.85 -40.50 46.19
C LEU A 15 23.34 -41.86 45.60
N GLY A 16 24.42 -41.75 44.80
CA GLY A 16 25.40 -42.78 44.43
C GLY A 16 26.51 -42.14 43.60
N ALA A 17 27.79 -42.30 43.96
CA ALA A 17 28.87 -41.39 43.52
C ALA A 17 29.93 -42.02 42.58
N GLY A 18 30.54 -41.17 41.75
CA GLY A 18 31.95 -41.25 41.36
C GLY A 18 32.31 -41.89 40.01
N ALA A 19 32.73 -41.06 39.05
CA ALA A 19 34.06 -41.14 38.42
C ALA A 19 34.26 -40.03 37.36
N LEU A 20 35.38 -39.31 37.44
CA LEU A 20 35.86 -38.43 36.37
C LEU A 20 36.60 -39.26 35.31
N VAL A 21 36.17 -39.20 34.05
CA VAL A 21 37.06 -39.41 32.89
C VAL A 21 36.71 -38.37 31.82
N THR A 22 37.64 -37.47 31.57
CA THR A 22 37.61 -36.55 30.44
C THR A 22 38.02 -37.29 29.16
N LEU A 23 37.10 -37.44 28.20
CA LEU A 23 37.43 -37.81 26.82
C LEU A 23 36.58 -36.96 25.87
N ALA A 24 37.25 -36.30 24.93
CA ALA A 24 36.60 -35.42 23.96
C ALA A 24 35.78 -36.23 22.95
N GLY A 25 34.46 -36.10 23.00
CA GLY A 25 33.55 -36.58 21.97
C GLY A 25 32.95 -35.41 21.20
N GLN A 26 33.24 -35.31 19.91
CA GLN A 26 32.66 -34.27 19.05
C GLN A 26 31.17 -34.60 18.79
N SER A 27 30.28 -33.93 19.53
CA SER A 27 28.86 -33.91 19.17
C SER A 27 28.67 -33.08 17.91
N ALA A 28 28.18 -33.70 16.84
CA ALA A 28 27.94 -33.02 15.57
C ALA A 28 26.95 -31.86 15.75
N SER A 29 27.45 -30.62 15.60
CA SER A 29 26.58 -29.45 15.55
C SER A 29 25.75 -29.50 14.27
N ALA A 30 24.44 -29.33 14.39
CA ALA A 30 23.55 -29.29 13.25
C ALA A 30 23.97 -28.16 12.30
N ARG A 31 24.28 -28.51 11.05
CA ARG A 31 24.61 -27.52 10.02
C ARG A 31 23.35 -26.73 9.68
N THR A 32 23.31 -25.47 10.09
CA THR A 32 22.57 -24.44 9.37
C THR A 32 22.97 -24.50 7.88
N PRO A 33 22.03 -24.34 6.93
CA PRO A 33 22.36 -24.04 5.54
C PRO A 33 22.80 -22.57 5.42
N GLY A 34 23.88 -22.23 6.12
CA GLY A 34 24.56 -20.95 5.99
C GLY A 34 25.58 -21.02 4.87
N ALA A 35 25.50 -20.07 3.94
CA ALA A 35 26.51 -19.68 2.95
C ALA A 35 27.46 -20.80 2.48
N ALA A 36 27.19 -21.36 1.30
CA ALA A 36 28.20 -22.10 0.56
C ALA A 36 29.39 -21.15 0.28
N ALA A 37 30.46 -21.31 1.06
CA ALA A 37 31.67 -20.51 0.94
C ALA A 37 32.41 -20.89 -0.35
N VAL A 38 32.09 -20.20 -1.45
CA VAL A 38 32.87 -20.22 -2.69
C VAL A 38 34.16 -19.43 -2.44
N ALA A 39 35.11 -20.08 -1.80
CA ALA A 39 36.41 -19.50 -1.49
C ALA A 39 37.39 -19.67 -2.66
N THR A 40 37.24 -18.89 -3.75
CA THR A 40 38.33 -18.43 -4.65
C THR A 40 37.84 -17.41 -5.68
N GLY A 41 38.55 -16.28 -5.80
CA GLY A 41 38.61 -15.47 -7.04
C GLY A 41 37.53 -14.40 -7.25
N ASP A 42 37.98 -13.18 -7.59
CA ASP A 42 37.22 -12.00 -8.04
C ASP A 42 35.89 -11.67 -7.30
N PRO A 43 35.88 -10.65 -6.41
CA PRO A 43 34.66 -10.16 -5.79
C PRO A 43 33.54 -9.78 -6.76
N LEU A 44 33.85 -9.30 -7.97
CA LEU A 44 32.81 -8.92 -8.96
C LEU A 44 32.13 -10.15 -9.57
N ALA A 45 32.86 -11.24 -9.82
CA ALA A 45 32.28 -12.49 -10.31
C ALA A 45 31.20 -13.04 -9.36
N SER A 46 31.39 -12.90 -8.05
CA SER A 46 30.37 -13.29 -7.05
C SER A 46 29.06 -12.51 -7.16
N LEU A 47 29.11 -11.26 -7.64
CA LEU A 47 27.94 -10.40 -7.85
C LEU A 47 27.19 -10.74 -9.14
N ILE A 48 27.87 -11.27 -10.17
CA ILE A 48 27.24 -11.82 -11.37
C ILE A 48 26.35 -13.00 -10.99
N GLU A 49 26.89 -13.97 -10.25
CA GLU A 49 26.12 -15.14 -9.81
C GLU A 49 24.98 -14.75 -8.87
N ARG A 50 25.21 -13.81 -7.95
CA ARG A 50 24.13 -13.28 -7.09
C ARG A 50 23.00 -12.65 -7.92
N ARG A 51 23.31 -11.85 -8.93
CA ARG A 51 22.27 -11.30 -9.84
C ARG A 51 21.58 -12.40 -10.65
N ARG A 52 22.30 -13.44 -11.10
CA ARG A 52 21.71 -14.60 -11.78
C ARG A 52 20.67 -15.29 -10.89
N ILE A 53 21.00 -15.54 -9.62
CA ILE A 53 20.07 -16.12 -8.62
C ILE A 53 18.87 -15.20 -8.38
N MET A 54 19.06 -13.88 -8.27
CA MET A 54 17.94 -12.92 -8.11
C MET A 54 16.96 -12.91 -9.30
N LEU A 55 17.41 -13.29 -10.50
CA LEU A 55 16.61 -13.32 -11.72
C LEU A 55 15.95 -14.70 -11.96
N ALA A 56 16.75 -15.77 -11.98
CA ALA A 56 16.37 -17.13 -12.37
C ALA A 56 16.16 -18.10 -11.19
N GLY A 57 16.61 -17.74 -9.99
CA GLY A 57 16.69 -18.63 -8.83
C GLY A 57 17.99 -19.44 -8.81
N ASP A 58 18.15 -20.27 -7.78
CA ASP A 58 19.28 -21.20 -7.57
C ASP A 58 19.05 -22.57 -8.25
N GLY A 59 18.04 -22.67 -9.12
CA GLY A 59 17.60 -23.91 -9.76
C GLY A 59 16.67 -24.79 -8.91
N SER A 60 16.52 -24.54 -7.60
CA SER A 60 15.67 -25.37 -6.73
C SER A 60 14.18 -25.32 -7.11
N ALA A 61 13.73 -24.25 -7.78
CA ALA A 61 12.37 -24.11 -8.31
C ALA A 61 11.92 -25.29 -9.19
N ALA A 62 12.84 -25.96 -9.90
CA ALA A 62 12.57 -27.15 -10.69
C ALA A 62 12.05 -28.35 -9.86
N SER A 63 12.29 -28.34 -8.55
CA SER A 63 11.89 -29.38 -7.60
C SER A 63 10.68 -29.01 -6.73
N VAL A 64 10.16 -27.78 -6.85
CA VAL A 64 9.00 -27.28 -6.10
C VAL A 64 7.72 -27.57 -6.89
N PRO A 65 6.83 -28.50 -6.45
CA PRO A 65 5.64 -28.87 -7.20
C PRO A 65 4.70 -27.69 -7.51
N GLU A 66 4.61 -26.73 -6.60
CA GLU A 66 3.85 -25.50 -6.73
C GLU A 66 4.29 -24.62 -7.91
N LEU A 67 5.56 -24.72 -8.33
CA LEU A 67 6.14 -23.90 -9.40
C LEU A 67 6.22 -24.61 -10.76
N ALA A 68 5.88 -25.89 -10.84
CA ALA A 68 5.91 -26.65 -12.10
C ALA A 68 5.03 -26.01 -13.20
N GLY A 69 3.86 -25.46 -12.83
CA GLY A 69 3.00 -24.73 -13.76
C GLY A 69 3.59 -23.40 -14.25
N VAL A 70 4.35 -22.72 -13.38
CA VAL A 70 5.04 -21.45 -13.70
C VAL A 70 6.16 -21.72 -14.71
N LEU A 71 6.98 -22.74 -14.47
CA LEU A 71 8.04 -23.20 -15.37
C LEU A 71 7.48 -23.63 -16.73
N SER A 72 6.40 -24.42 -16.74
CA SER A 72 5.74 -24.87 -17.98
C SER A 72 5.21 -23.69 -18.80
N THR A 73 4.58 -22.70 -18.15
CA THR A 73 4.12 -21.48 -18.82
C THR A 73 5.28 -20.67 -19.38
N MET A 74 6.37 -20.55 -18.62
CA MET A 74 7.57 -19.84 -19.08
C MET A 74 8.19 -20.53 -20.30
N SER A 75 8.25 -21.86 -20.33
CA SER A 75 8.73 -22.63 -21.48
C SER A 75 7.81 -22.55 -22.69
N ALA A 76 6.49 -22.55 -22.52
CA ALA A 76 5.56 -22.35 -23.62
C ALA A 76 5.74 -20.96 -24.28
N ASN A 77 5.86 -19.91 -23.46
CA ASN A 77 6.08 -18.54 -23.92
C ASN A 77 7.45 -18.37 -24.61
N ALA A 78 8.51 -18.96 -24.04
CA ALA A 78 9.84 -18.95 -24.63
C ALA A 78 9.88 -19.68 -25.98
N SER A 79 9.29 -20.89 -26.07
CA SER A 79 9.15 -21.60 -27.34
C SER A 79 8.39 -20.79 -28.40
N ALA A 80 7.28 -20.15 -28.03
CA ALA A 80 6.51 -19.31 -28.95
C ALA A 80 7.32 -18.10 -29.45
N SER A 81 8.07 -17.43 -28.55
CA SER A 81 8.89 -16.27 -28.90
C SER A 81 10.11 -16.64 -29.76
N TRP A 82 10.81 -17.73 -29.42
CA TRP A 82 11.98 -18.22 -30.16
C TRP A 82 11.61 -18.70 -31.56
N ASN A 83 10.52 -19.47 -31.71
CA ASN A 83 10.01 -19.90 -33.02
C ASN A 83 9.62 -18.72 -33.94
N ALA A 84 9.34 -17.54 -33.38
CA ALA A 84 9.04 -16.33 -34.12
C ALA A 84 10.28 -15.46 -34.45
N MET A 85 11.48 -15.82 -33.94
CA MET A 85 12.72 -15.10 -34.25
C MET A 85 13.08 -15.26 -35.73
N VAL A 86 13.51 -14.17 -36.35
CA VAL A 86 14.00 -14.13 -37.72
C VAL A 86 15.48 -13.74 -37.73
N ARG A 87 16.29 -14.45 -38.52
CA ARG A 87 17.74 -14.21 -38.55
C ARG A 87 18.05 -12.84 -39.15
N PRO A 88 18.82 -11.95 -38.47
CA PRO A 88 18.93 -10.54 -38.87
C PRO A 88 19.56 -10.27 -40.25
N ALA A 89 20.27 -11.25 -40.83
CA ALA A 89 20.76 -11.16 -42.20
C ALA A 89 19.66 -11.16 -43.28
N ALA A 90 18.40 -11.43 -42.90
CA ALA A 90 17.26 -11.55 -43.80
C ALA A 90 16.02 -10.72 -43.38
N SER A 91 16.15 -9.83 -42.39
CA SER A 91 15.01 -9.14 -41.76
C SER A 91 15.36 -7.72 -41.28
N PRO A 92 14.41 -6.76 -41.26
CA PRO A 92 14.61 -5.45 -40.64
C PRO A 92 14.68 -5.46 -39.10
N GLY A 93 14.78 -6.62 -38.44
CA GLY A 93 14.84 -6.75 -36.98
C GLY A 93 14.94 -8.19 -36.52
N ILE A 94 14.87 -8.43 -35.19
CA ILE A 94 14.93 -9.76 -34.59
C ILE A 94 13.58 -10.51 -34.69
N TRP A 95 12.46 -9.76 -34.69
CA TRP A 95 11.11 -10.25 -34.95
C TRP A 95 10.44 -9.38 -36.02
N SER A 96 9.59 -9.97 -36.86
CA SER A 96 8.93 -9.28 -37.97
C SER A 96 7.88 -8.25 -37.53
N ASP A 97 7.28 -8.43 -36.36
CA ASP A 97 6.35 -7.49 -35.73
C ASP A 97 7.06 -6.35 -34.96
N LEU A 98 8.39 -6.44 -34.80
CA LEU A 98 9.24 -5.44 -34.16
C LEU A 98 10.36 -4.97 -35.11
N PRO A 99 10.04 -4.27 -36.22
CA PRO A 99 11.05 -3.71 -37.10
C PRO A 99 11.94 -2.70 -36.37
N LEU A 100 13.25 -2.76 -36.62
CA LEU A 100 14.28 -1.89 -36.04
C LEU A 100 15.07 -1.13 -37.13
N ALA A 101 15.11 -1.66 -38.35
CA ALA A 101 15.56 -0.97 -39.55
C ALA A 101 14.36 -0.39 -40.32
N GLY A 102 14.55 0.75 -40.98
CA GLY A 102 13.49 1.43 -41.75
C GLY A 102 12.46 2.19 -40.91
N VAL A 103 12.52 2.10 -39.58
CA VAL A 103 11.69 2.88 -38.64
C VAL A 103 12.53 3.92 -37.88
N SER A 104 11.88 4.93 -37.29
CA SER A 104 12.56 6.01 -36.57
C SER A 104 11.70 6.54 -35.41
N GLY A 105 12.24 7.52 -34.66
CA GLY A 105 11.50 8.22 -33.61
C GLY A 105 10.97 7.29 -32.52
N THR A 106 9.73 7.54 -32.08
CA THR A 106 9.06 6.79 -31.02
C THR A 106 8.93 5.30 -31.36
N VAL A 107 8.61 4.96 -32.62
CA VAL A 107 8.45 3.57 -33.08
C VAL A 107 9.74 2.78 -32.90
N LEU A 108 10.88 3.32 -33.34
CA LEU A 108 12.18 2.67 -33.15
C LEU A 108 12.49 2.47 -31.66
N SER A 109 12.30 3.50 -30.83
CA SER A 109 12.60 3.39 -29.39
C SER A 109 11.71 2.38 -28.65
N GLY A 110 10.43 2.32 -29.00
CA GLY A 110 9.48 1.34 -28.46
C GLY A 110 9.79 -0.08 -28.89
N ASN A 111 9.96 -0.31 -30.20
CA ASN A 111 10.30 -1.63 -30.75
C ASN A 111 11.62 -2.15 -30.18
N MET A 112 12.61 -1.27 -30.00
CA MET A 112 13.89 -1.61 -29.34
C MET A 112 13.65 -2.08 -27.91
N GLY A 113 12.84 -1.35 -27.12
CA GLY A 113 12.49 -1.76 -25.75
C GLY A 113 11.81 -3.13 -25.69
N VAL A 114 10.80 -3.38 -26.53
CA VAL A 114 10.09 -4.67 -26.57
C VAL A 114 11.01 -5.81 -27.05
N THR A 115 11.91 -5.54 -28.00
CA THR A 115 12.92 -6.51 -28.46
C THR A 115 13.83 -6.96 -27.30
N PHE A 116 14.34 -6.02 -26.50
CA PHE A 116 15.17 -6.36 -25.34
C PHE A 116 14.38 -7.06 -24.22
N ASN A 117 13.08 -6.81 -24.07
CA ASN A 117 12.23 -7.58 -23.16
C ASN A 117 12.08 -9.04 -23.62
N ARG A 118 11.73 -9.29 -24.90
CA ARG A 118 11.62 -10.67 -25.43
C ARG A 118 12.93 -11.44 -25.34
N LEU A 119 14.07 -10.79 -25.62
CA LEU A 119 15.39 -11.41 -25.45
C LEU A 119 15.71 -11.72 -23.98
N PHE A 120 15.25 -10.89 -23.03
CA PHE A 120 15.38 -11.17 -21.61
C PHE A 120 14.53 -12.36 -21.19
N ASP A 121 13.28 -12.48 -21.67
CA ASP A 121 12.41 -13.61 -21.33
C ASP A 121 12.99 -14.95 -21.86
N LEU A 122 13.57 -14.93 -23.07
CA LEU A 122 14.30 -16.07 -23.63
C LEU A 122 15.59 -16.41 -22.86
N ALA A 123 16.39 -15.40 -22.50
CA ALA A 123 17.59 -15.59 -21.68
C ALA A 123 17.24 -16.14 -20.29
N LEU A 124 16.12 -15.71 -19.72
CA LEU A 124 15.62 -16.20 -18.43
C LEU A 124 15.19 -17.67 -18.52
N ALA A 125 14.48 -18.06 -19.58
CA ALA A 125 14.14 -19.47 -19.84
C ALA A 125 15.37 -20.35 -20.07
N TYR A 126 16.38 -19.86 -20.79
CA TYR A 126 17.67 -20.52 -20.95
C TYR A 126 18.39 -20.74 -19.59
N SER A 127 18.36 -19.76 -18.70
CA SER A 127 19.06 -19.82 -17.40
C SER A 127 18.28 -20.50 -16.28
N THR A 128 16.99 -20.83 -16.46
CA THR A 128 16.14 -21.38 -15.39
C THR A 128 16.02 -22.90 -15.49
N ALA A 129 16.53 -23.61 -14.47
CA ALA A 129 16.36 -25.06 -14.38
C ALA A 129 14.87 -25.45 -14.33
N GLY A 130 14.50 -26.52 -15.04
CA GLY A 130 13.12 -26.99 -15.16
C GLY A 130 12.34 -26.41 -16.34
N CYS A 131 12.92 -25.48 -17.11
CA CYS A 131 12.41 -25.09 -18.42
C CYS A 131 13.00 -25.96 -19.55
N ASP A 132 12.21 -26.22 -20.60
CA ASP A 132 12.61 -26.97 -21.80
C ASP A 132 13.84 -26.35 -22.50
N GLN A 133 13.98 -25.02 -22.42
CA GLN A 133 15.06 -24.25 -23.03
C GLN A 133 16.35 -24.24 -22.19
N HIS A 134 16.35 -24.85 -21.01
CA HIS A 134 17.45 -24.71 -20.06
C HIS A 134 18.76 -25.27 -20.62
N GLY A 135 19.74 -24.40 -20.82
CA GLY A 135 21.03 -24.77 -21.41
C GLY A 135 20.99 -25.10 -22.92
N ASP A 136 19.89 -24.84 -23.64
CA ASP A 136 19.79 -25.13 -25.08
C ASP A 136 20.83 -24.34 -25.90
N ALA A 137 21.72 -25.08 -26.58
CA ALA A 137 22.83 -24.51 -27.34
C ALA A 137 22.40 -23.79 -28.64
N ALA A 138 21.27 -24.17 -29.23
CA ALA A 138 20.74 -23.48 -30.41
C ALA A 138 20.11 -22.14 -30.02
N LEU A 139 19.34 -22.11 -28.92
CA LEU A 139 18.80 -20.86 -28.35
C LEU A 139 19.93 -19.91 -27.96
N ALA A 140 20.97 -20.41 -27.27
CA ALA A 140 22.14 -19.61 -26.93
C ALA A 140 22.81 -18.99 -28.18
N GLY A 141 22.93 -19.78 -29.26
CA GLY A 141 23.48 -19.30 -30.53
C GLY A 141 22.65 -18.19 -31.19
N ASP A 142 21.32 -18.36 -31.27
CA ASP A 142 20.43 -17.35 -31.84
C ASP A 142 20.36 -16.08 -30.96
N LEU A 143 20.40 -16.21 -29.62
CA LEU A 143 20.46 -15.08 -28.68
C LEU A 143 21.77 -14.28 -28.84
N VAL A 144 22.92 -14.95 -28.91
CA VAL A 144 24.22 -14.31 -29.14
C VAL A 144 24.24 -13.59 -30.49
N ALA A 145 23.71 -14.19 -31.55
CA ALA A 145 23.60 -13.57 -32.87
C ALA A 145 22.70 -12.33 -32.86
N ALA A 146 21.57 -12.37 -32.15
CA ALA A 146 20.68 -11.22 -31.98
C ALA A 146 21.36 -10.07 -31.22
N LEU A 147 22.05 -10.37 -30.12
CA LEU A 147 22.78 -9.37 -29.33
C LEU A 147 23.94 -8.72 -30.11
N ALA A 148 24.69 -9.50 -30.88
CA ALA A 148 25.75 -8.99 -31.75
C ALA A 148 25.21 -8.07 -32.86
N TRP A 149 24.05 -8.40 -33.44
CA TRP A 149 23.41 -7.52 -34.41
C TRP A 149 22.89 -6.23 -33.76
N LEU A 150 22.26 -6.32 -32.58
CA LEU A 150 21.74 -5.16 -31.86
C LEU A 150 22.84 -4.19 -31.42
N SER A 151 23.97 -4.70 -30.92
CA SER A 151 25.11 -3.88 -30.49
C SER A 151 25.86 -3.22 -31.66
N ALA A 152 25.83 -3.82 -32.85
CA ALA A 152 26.41 -3.24 -34.06
C ALA A 152 25.48 -2.23 -34.76
N ASN A 153 24.16 -2.43 -34.72
CA ASN A 153 23.21 -1.70 -35.57
C ASN A 153 22.30 -0.72 -34.83
N VAL A 154 21.84 -1.07 -33.62
CA VAL A 154 20.73 -0.38 -32.93
C VAL A 154 21.18 0.31 -31.65
N TYR A 155 21.62 -0.44 -30.64
CA TYR A 155 21.99 0.09 -29.34
C TYR A 155 23.52 0.16 -29.20
N LYS A 156 24.10 1.25 -29.71
CA LYS A 156 25.55 1.45 -29.80
C LYS A 156 26.02 2.83 -29.31
N ALA A 157 27.24 2.88 -28.81
CA ALA A 157 27.90 4.14 -28.49
C ALA A 157 28.01 5.05 -29.73
N GLY A 158 27.77 6.35 -29.55
CA GLY A 158 27.80 7.33 -30.64
C GLY A 158 26.52 7.41 -31.49
N ALA A 159 25.52 6.55 -31.26
CA ALA A 159 24.21 6.71 -31.90
C ALA A 159 23.43 7.89 -31.30
N SER A 160 22.72 8.63 -32.13
CA SER A 160 21.81 9.70 -31.69
C SER A 160 20.52 9.07 -31.14
N PRO A 161 20.15 9.32 -29.86
CA PRO A 161 18.92 8.78 -29.30
C PRO A 161 17.70 9.44 -29.96
N VAL A 162 16.68 8.64 -30.26
CA VAL A 162 15.41 9.09 -30.86
C VAL A 162 14.22 8.58 -30.05
N GLY A 163 13.07 9.27 -30.14
CA GLY A 163 11.88 8.87 -29.41
C GLY A 163 12.02 9.08 -27.89
N ASN A 164 11.59 8.12 -27.08
CA ASN A 164 11.63 8.25 -25.62
C ASN A 164 13.04 7.95 -25.07
N TRP A 165 13.65 8.96 -24.43
CA TRP A 165 14.96 8.89 -23.77
C TRP A 165 15.07 7.72 -22.77
N TRP A 166 13.96 7.35 -22.11
CA TRP A 166 13.93 6.29 -21.09
C TRP A 166 14.38 4.94 -21.65
N PHE A 167 14.06 4.61 -22.90
CA PHE A 167 14.55 3.35 -23.49
C PHE A 167 16.07 3.35 -23.63
N TRP A 168 16.67 4.48 -24.01
CA TRP A 168 18.11 4.60 -24.23
C TRP A 168 18.92 4.63 -22.93
N GLU A 169 18.38 5.26 -21.88
CA GLU A 169 19.08 5.52 -20.62
C GLU A 169 18.72 4.55 -19.48
N ILE A 170 17.57 3.87 -19.55
CA ILE A 170 17.04 3.08 -18.44
C ILE A 170 16.56 1.69 -18.88
N GLY A 171 15.63 1.62 -19.84
CA GLY A 171 14.97 0.37 -20.23
C GLY A 171 15.93 -0.65 -20.85
N VAL A 172 16.50 -0.29 -22.00
CA VAL A 172 17.46 -1.14 -22.72
C VAL A 172 18.74 -1.40 -21.93
N PRO A 173 19.45 -0.42 -21.33
CA PRO A 173 20.72 -0.72 -20.69
C PRO A 173 20.58 -1.66 -19.47
N ARG A 174 19.47 -1.59 -18.73
CA ARG A 174 19.17 -2.54 -17.65
C ARG A 174 18.93 -3.95 -18.21
N LYS A 175 18.05 -4.09 -19.20
CA LYS A 175 17.72 -5.39 -19.81
C LYS A 175 18.92 -6.01 -20.52
N ALA A 176 19.74 -5.21 -21.21
CA ALA A 176 20.98 -5.66 -21.83
C ALA A 176 21.97 -6.18 -20.77
N ALA A 177 22.11 -5.51 -19.62
CA ALA A 177 22.96 -5.98 -18.53
C ALA A 177 22.43 -7.26 -17.88
N ASP A 178 21.12 -7.36 -17.61
CA ASP A 178 20.50 -8.58 -17.08
C ASP A 178 20.65 -9.77 -18.04
N ILE A 179 20.46 -9.58 -19.35
CA ILE A 179 20.73 -10.60 -20.38
C ILE A 179 22.21 -11.02 -20.34
N CYS A 180 23.14 -10.06 -20.19
CA CYS A 180 24.58 -10.37 -20.08
C CYS A 180 24.96 -11.10 -18.78
N VAL A 181 24.17 -11.00 -17.70
CA VAL A 181 24.33 -11.82 -16.48
C VAL A 181 23.83 -13.25 -16.72
N LEU A 182 22.62 -13.38 -17.27
CA LEU A 182 21.98 -14.67 -17.56
C LEU A 182 22.79 -15.50 -18.55
N LEU A 183 23.30 -14.85 -19.60
CA LEU A 183 24.09 -15.47 -20.67
C LEU A 183 25.61 -15.23 -20.55
N HIS A 184 26.11 -14.87 -19.37
CA HIS A 184 27.50 -14.45 -19.15
C HIS A 184 28.55 -15.39 -19.77
N ASP A 185 28.30 -16.70 -19.67
CA ASP A 185 29.26 -17.75 -20.03
C ASP A 185 29.22 -18.11 -21.52
N VAL A 186 28.24 -17.58 -22.27
CA VAL A 186 28.07 -17.82 -23.73
C VAL A 186 28.14 -16.54 -24.58
N VAL A 187 27.89 -15.36 -24.00
CA VAL A 187 28.02 -14.08 -24.74
C VAL A 187 29.49 -13.69 -24.89
N PRO A 188 30.00 -13.54 -26.13
CA PRO A 188 31.36 -13.08 -26.40
C PRO A 188 31.67 -11.74 -25.72
N ALA A 189 32.91 -11.60 -25.23
CA ALA A 189 33.32 -10.44 -24.45
C ALA A 189 33.23 -9.11 -25.23
N ASP A 190 33.48 -9.13 -26.55
CA ASP A 190 33.34 -7.98 -27.44
C ASP A 190 31.88 -7.55 -27.60
N VAL A 191 30.95 -8.50 -27.77
CA VAL A 191 29.50 -8.24 -27.82
C VAL A 191 29.01 -7.66 -26.50
N ARG A 192 29.45 -8.22 -25.37
CA ARG A 192 29.14 -7.73 -24.02
C ARG A 192 29.66 -6.31 -23.83
N SER A 193 30.96 -6.06 -24.00
CA SER A 193 31.54 -4.73 -23.83
C SER A 193 30.99 -3.70 -24.82
N ALA A 194 30.54 -4.08 -26.02
CA ALA A 194 29.84 -3.16 -26.94
C ALA A 194 28.49 -2.68 -26.38
N LEU A 195 27.67 -3.59 -25.83
CA LEU A 195 26.40 -3.23 -25.17
C LEU A 195 26.63 -2.38 -23.92
N LEU A 196 27.62 -2.72 -23.10
CA LEU A 196 27.95 -1.96 -21.88
C LEU A 196 28.56 -0.60 -22.21
N ALA A 197 29.34 -0.48 -23.30
CA ALA A 197 29.81 0.80 -23.83
C ALA A 197 28.66 1.67 -24.35
N ALA A 198 27.60 1.09 -24.92
CA ALA A 198 26.38 1.82 -25.27
C ALA A 198 25.64 2.31 -24.03
N ALA A 199 25.45 1.46 -23.01
CA ALA A 199 24.86 1.86 -21.72
C ALA A 199 25.62 3.02 -21.06
N ARG A 200 26.96 2.91 -21.01
CA ARG A 200 27.89 3.97 -20.57
C ARG A 200 27.88 5.20 -21.48
N TYR A 201 27.53 5.05 -22.76
CA TYR A 201 27.41 6.18 -23.68
C TYR A 201 26.21 7.06 -23.34
N PHE A 202 25.03 6.46 -23.19
CA PHE A 202 23.76 7.17 -22.91
C PHE A 202 23.62 7.60 -21.45
N THR A 203 24.12 6.81 -20.49
CA THR A 203 24.04 7.10 -19.05
C THR A 203 25.40 6.95 -18.39
N PRO A 204 26.33 7.90 -18.62
CA PRO A 204 27.66 7.84 -18.02
C PRO A 204 27.63 7.93 -16.49
N ASP A 205 26.75 8.77 -15.93
CA ASP A 205 26.61 8.98 -14.48
C ASP A 205 25.10 8.90 -14.10
N PRO A 206 24.70 8.00 -13.19
CA PRO A 206 23.31 7.83 -12.74
C PRO A 206 22.75 9.03 -11.97
N ASN A 207 23.58 10.00 -11.56
CA ASN A 207 23.12 11.21 -10.89
C ASN A 207 22.43 12.22 -11.83
N TRP A 208 22.54 12.04 -13.16
CA TRP A 208 22.10 13.01 -14.16
C TRP A 208 21.26 12.36 -15.27
N ARG A 209 20.49 13.19 -15.98
CA ARG A 209 19.74 12.75 -17.17
C ARG A 209 20.48 13.10 -18.45
N GLY A 210 20.74 12.10 -19.28
CA GLY A 210 21.56 12.22 -20.47
C GLY A 210 23.03 12.53 -20.19
N ARG A 211 23.79 12.63 -21.27
CA ARG A 211 25.23 12.96 -21.25
C ARG A 211 25.45 14.47 -21.18
N GLY A 212 26.28 14.91 -20.22
CA GLY A 212 26.78 16.29 -20.16
C GLY A 212 25.72 17.34 -19.77
N THR A 213 24.63 16.92 -19.11
CA THR A 213 23.57 17.84 -18.68
C THR A 213 23.70 18.20 -17.19
N SER A 214 23.01 19.25 -16.77
CA SER A 214 22.84 19.62 -15.36
C SER A 214 21.51 19.15 -14.76
N LEU A 215 20.69 18.39 -15.52
CA LEU A 215 19.40 17.89 -15.07
C LEU A 215 19.61 16.75 -14.08
N ALA A 216 19.27 17.02 -12.83
CA ALA A 216 19.37 16.05 -11.74
C ALA A 216 18.45 14.85 -11.98
N GLU A 217 18.95 13.66 -11.71
CA GLU A 217 18.11 12.48 -11.62
C GLU A 217 17.50 12.34 -10.21
N THR A 218 16.31 11.73 -10.11
CA THR A 218 15.58 11.55 -8.85
C THR A 218 14.82 10.22 -8.79
N GLY A 219 14.51 9.76 -7.58
CA GLY A 219 13.58 8.65 -7.32
C GLY A 219 13.86 7.39 -8.14
N ALA A 220 12.81 6.79 -8.70
CA ALA A 220 12.88 5.54 -9.47
C ALA A 220 13.88 5.59 -10.64
N ASN A 221 13.92 6.70 -11.40
CA ASN A 221 14.86 6.84 -12.52
C ASN A 221 16.32 6.80 -12.06
N ARG A 222 16.63 7.40 -10.90
CA ARG A 222 17.97 7.36 -10.31
C ARG A 222 18.33 5.95 -9.85
N THR A 223 17.41 5.28 -9.17
CA THR A 223 17.58 3.89 -8.74
C THR A 223 17.82 2.95 -9.93
N ASP A 224 16.99 3.05 -10.97
CA ASP A 224 17.12 2.27 -12.20
C ASP A 224 18.49 2.48 -12.89
N LYS A 225 18.94 3.73 -12.98
CA LYS A 225 20.26 4.05 -13.55
C LYS A 225 21.41 3.60 -12.66
N ALA A 226 21.26 3.70 -11.33
CA ALA A 226 22.25 3.19 -10.39
C ALA A 226 22.39 1.67 -10.54
N LEU A 227 21.29 0.92 -10.61
CA LEU A 227 21.33 -0.52 -10.90
C LEU A 227 22.03 -0.83 -12.23
N SER A 228 21.68 -0.12 -13.31
CA SER A 228 22.34 -0.29 -14.61
C SER A 228 23.84 0.04 -14.55
N CYS A 229 24.24 1.06 -13.80
CA CYS A 229 25.63 1.47 -13.55
C CYS A 229 26.40 0.40 -12.75
N ALA A 230 25.77 -0.18 -11.71
CA ALA A 230 26.36 -1.26 -10.93
C ALA A 230 26.57 -2.51 -11.79
N LEU A 231 25.54 -2.94 -12.53
CA LEU A 231 25.60 -4.15 -13.35
C LEU A 231 26.64 -4.05 -14.46
N ARG A 232 26.74 -2.91 -15.16
CA ARG A 232 27.82 -2.73 -16.16
C ARG A 232 29.20 -2.64 -15.52
N GLY A 233 29.31 -2.08 -14.30
CA GLY A 233 30.57 -2.06 -13.54
C GLY A 233 31.02 -3.47 -13.18
N ILE A 234 30.10 -4.31 -12.73
CA ILE A 234 30.31 -5.73 -12.43
C ILE A 234 30.73 -6.50 -13.70
N LEU A 235 29.98 -6.37 -14.80
CA LEU A 235 30.17 -7.16 -16.04
C LEU A 235 31.38 -6.77 -16.91
N ASP A 236 31.93 -5.56 -16.71
CA ASP A 236 33.06 -4.98 -17.46
C ASP A 236 34.32 -4.84 -16.57
N ALA A 237 34.31 -5.46 -15.37
CA ALA A 237 35.38 -5.41 -14.36
C ALA A 237 35.80 -4.00 -13.92
N ARG A 238 34.82 -3.12 -13.72
CA ARG A 238 34.96 -1.70 -13.38
C ARG A 238 34.38 -1.35 -12.00
N PRO A 239 35.16 -1.52 -10.91
CA PRO A 239 34.69 -1.28 -9.55
C PRO A 239 34.41 0.21 -9.26
N ASP A 240 34.97 1.12 -10.06
CA ASP A 240 34.67 2.56 -10.03
C ASP A 240 33.21 2.86 -10.40
N GLU A 241 32.63 2.10 -11.33
CA GLU A 241 31.23 2.26 -11.72
C GLU A 241 30.25 1.65 -10.70
N VAL A 242 30.69 0.64 -9.95
CA VAL A 242 29.95 0.08 -8.80
C VAL A 242 29.93 1.07 -7.63
N VAL A 243 31.05 1.72 -7.34
CA VAL A 243 31.11 2.83 -6.36
C VAL A 243 30.20 3.99 -6.79
N LEU A 244 30.27 4.41 -8.05
CA LEU A 244 29.42 5.48 -8.60
C LEU A 244 27.92 5.16 -8.47
N ALA A 245 27.54 3.91 -8.74
CA ALA A 245 26.17 3.43 -8.57
C ALA A 245 25.70 3.48 -7.11
N ARG A 246 26.50 2.93 -6.19
CA ARG A 246 26.24 2.93 -4.75
C ARG A 246 26.04 4.34 -4.21
N ASP A 247 26.97 5.25 -4.54
CA ASP A 247 27.01 6.61 -3.98
C ASP A 247 25.92 7.52 -4.59
N ALA A 248 25.43 7.20 -5.80
CA ALA A 248 24.33 7.92 -6.43
C ALA A 248 22.99 7.74 -5.68
N LEU A 249 22.77 6.61 -5.00
CA LEU A 249 21.58 6.42 -4.13
C LEU A 249 21.56 7.46 -3.00
N SER A 250 22.73 7.76 -2.44
CA SER A 250 22.95 8.75 -1.40
C SER A 250 23.07 10.19 -1.93
N ASP A 251 23.10 10.40 -3.26
CA ASP A 251 23.29 11.71 -3.91
C ASP A 251 24.53 12.48 -3.40
N THR A 252 25.64 11.77 -3.20
CA THR A 252 26.88 12.33 -2.60
C THR A 252 27.38 13.57 -3.35
N VAL A 253 27.27 13.57 -4.69
CA VAL A 253 27.65 14.67 -5.59
C VAL A 253 26.85 15.97 -5.38
N ARG A 254 25.74 15.92 -4.64
CA ARG A 254 24.84 17.04 -4.32
C ARG A 254 24.45 17.06 -2.84
N SER A 255 25.30 16.50 -1.98
CA SER A 255 25.13 16.47 -0.52
C SER A 255 23.78 15.89 -0.04
N GLY A 256 23.27 14.86 -0.73
CA GLY A 256 22.04 14.18 -0.31
C GLY A 256 20.72 14.84 -0.75
N LYS A 257 20.75 15.93 -1.51
CA LYS A 257 19.56 16.73 -1.86
C LYS A 257 18.43 15.93 -2.50
N ASN A 258 18.77 14.96 -3.34
CA ASN A 258 17.88 14.07 -4.07
C ASN A 258 18.14 12.59 -3.67
N SER A 259 18.64 12.33 -2.46
CA SER A 259 18.90 10.97 -1.97
C SER A 259 17.62 10.13 -1.95
N VAL A 260 17.71 8.86 -2.35
CA VAL A 260 16.59 7.91 -2.27
C VAL A 260 16.35 7.38 -0.84
N PHE A 261 17.22 7.75 0.10
CA PHE A 261 17.18 7.37 1.51
C PHE A 261 16.70 8.53 2.42
N GLY A 262 16.22 9.63 1.87
CA GLY A 262 15.70 10.76 2.64
C GLY A 262 14.22 10.62 3.00
N TYR A 263 13.86 10.95 4.25
CA TYR A 263 12.50 11.40 4.53
C TYR A 263 12.27 12.77 3.88
N VAL A 264 11.06 12.99 3.38
CA VAL A 264 10.57 14.31 2.94
C VAL A 264 9.59 14.89 3.95
N THR A 265 9.42 16.21 3.91
CA THR A 265 8.42 16.96 4.69
C THR A 265 7.33 17.57 3.80
N SER A 266 7.46 17.43 2.47
CA SER A 266 6.46 17.82 1.47
C SER A 266 6.81 17.21 0.12
N GLY A 267 5.80 16.98 -0.73
CA GLY A 267 6.01 16.38 -2.05
C GLY A 267 6.17 14.86 -2.02
N ASP A 268 6.97 14.32 -2.92
CA ASP A 268 7.07 12.89 -3.20
C ASP A 268 8.11 12.19 -2.32
N GLY A 269 7.75 11.02 -1.77
CA GLY A 269 8.64 10.18 -0.96
C GLY A 269 8.03 9.71 0.37
N PHE A 270 8.88 9.13 1.21
CA PHE A 270 8.52 8.67 2.57
C PHE A 270 8.54 9.82 3.56
N TYR A 271 7.63 9.82 4.52
CA TYR A 271 7.56 10.76 5.65
C TYR A 271 7.83 10.02 6.97
N ALA A 272 8.22 10.77 8.00
CA ALA A 272 8.57 10.21 9.30
C ALA A 272 7.41 9.52 10.03
N ASP A 273 6.15 9.86 9.72
CA ASP A 273 4.96 9.18 10.26
C ASP A 273 4.64 7.84 9.57
N GLY A 274 5.40 7.47 8.53
CA GLY A 274 5.17 6.31 7.68
C GLY A 274 4.33 6.59 6.44
N SER A 275 3.92 7.84 6.18
CA SER A 275 3.26 8.19 4.92
C SER A 275 4.17 7.98 3.72
N PHE A 276 3.60 7.65 2.56
CA PHE A 276 4.29 7.74 1.28
C PHE A 276 3.40 8.46 0.28
N VAL A 277 3.87 9.62 -0.18
CA VAL A 277 3.17 10.44 -1.17
C VAL A 277 3.86 10.34 -2.52
N GLN A 278 3.07 10.31 -3.60
CA GLN A 278 3.54 10.43 -4.96
C GLN A 278 2.66 11.41 -5.76
N HIS A 279 3.20 11.93 -6.87
CA HIS A 279 2.58 12.95 -7.71
C HIS A 279 2.10 14.19 -6.92
N THR A 280 2.89 14.54 -5.90
CA THR A 280 2.76 15.71 -5.02
C THR A 280 1.46 15.74 -4.20
N ALA A 281 0.70 14.64 -4.14
CA ALA A 281 -0.72 14.72 -3.82
C ALA A 281 -1.42 13.47 -3.32
N LEU A 282 -0.84 12.28 -3.48
CA LEU A 282 -1.58 11.04 -3.34
C LEU A 282 -0.87 10.03 -2.42
N PRO A 283 -1.59 9.40 -1.48
CA PRO A 283 -1.10 8.22 -0.76
C PRO A 283 -0.90 7.11 -1.77
N TYR A 284 0.35 6.65 -1.94
CA TYR A 284 0.71 5.81 -3.09
C TYR A 284 1.68 4.67 -2.74
N VAL A 285 1.78 4.31 -1.45
CA VAL A 285 2.70 3.26 -0.98
C VAL A 285 2.45 1.92 -1.69
N GLY A 286 1.21 1.66 -2.11
CA GLY A 286 0.77 0.39 -2.64
C GLY A 286 1.25 0.04 -4.05
N THR A 287 1.75 1.00 -4.82
CA THR A 287 2.22 0.76 -6.21
C THR A 287 3.47 1.56 -6.54
N TYR A 288 3.44 2.90 -6.59
CA TYR A 288 4.69 3.68 -6.78
C TYR A 288 5.66 3.51 -5.61
N GLY A 289 5.15 3.32 -4.39
CA GLY A 289 5.96 2.88 -3.25
C GLY A 289 6.59 1.52 -3.51
N VAL A 290 5.79 0.52 -3.89
CA VAL A 290 6.29 -0.84 -4.22
C VAL A 290 7.35 -0.82 -5.32
N VAL A 291 7.19 -0.03 -6.39
CA VAL A 291 8.22 0.16 -7.43
C VAL A 291 9.51 0.75 -6.84
N THR A 292 9.38 1.75 -5.96
CA THR A 292 10.52 2.38 -5.27
C THR A 292 11.25 1.37 -4.37
N LEU A 293 10.50 0.61 -3.57
CA LEU A 293 11.02 -0.44 -2.69
C LEU A 293 11.73 -1.53 -3.50
N GLY A 294 11.11 -2.02 -4.58
CA GLY A 294 11.65 -3.06 -5.44
C GLY A 294 12.99 -2.66 -6.08
N GLY A 295 13.09 -1.46 -6.64
CA GLY A 295 14.34 -0.96 -7.23
C GLY A 295 15.48 -0.83 -6.19
N ILE A 296 15.17 -0.35 -4.98
CA ILE A 296 16.17 -0.23 -3.92
C ILE A 296 16.55 -1.61 -3.36
N ALA A 297 15.58 -2.52 -3.20
CA ALA A 297 15.79 -3.90 -2.78
C ALA A 297 16.67 -4.68 -3.75
N GLU A 298 16.56 -4.44 -5.07
CA GLU A 298 17.46 -5.03 -6.06
C GLU A 298 18.93 -4.61 -5.83
N ILE A 299 19.21 -3.34 -5.54
CA ILE A 299 20.60 -2.88 -5.33
C ILE A 299 21.12 -3.30 -3.94
N LEU A 300 20.31 -3.20 -2.89
CA LEU A 300 20.71 -3.61 -1.54
C LEU A 300 20.89 -5.14 -1.44
N GLY A 301 20.02 -5.93 -2.06
CA GLY A 301 20.18 -7.38 -2.19
C GLY A 301 21.41 -7.77 -3.00
N LEU A 302 21.70 -7.04 -4.09
CA LEU A 302 22.89 -7.27 -4.91
C LEU A 302 24.18 -6.93 -4.17
N LEU A 303 24.30 -5.75 -3.56
CA LEU A 303 25.57 -5.26 -3.00
C LEU A 303 25.80 -5.61 -1.52
N GLY A 304 24.77 -6.03 -0.78
CA GLY A 304 24.85 -6.31 0.66
C GLY A 304 25.95 -7.32 1.04
N GLY A 305 26.76 -6.99 2.04
CA GLY A 305 27.89 -7.82 2.48
C GLY A 305 29.04 -7.97 1.47
N SER A 306 29.10 -7.15 0.42
CA SER A 306 30.26 -7.04 -0.48
C SER A 306 31.12 -5.81 -0.13
N ASP A 307 32.28 -5.65 -0.78
CA ASP A 307 33.13 -4.45 -0.67
C ASP A 307 32.41 -3.15 -1.12
N TRP A 308 31.26 -3.28 -1.81
CA TRP A 308 30.41 -2.18 -2.27
C TRP A 308 29.06 -2.08 -1.56
N ASP A 309 28.90 -2.69 -0.37
CA ASP A 309 27.69 -2.52 0.45
C ASP A 309 27.38 -1.02 0.67
N VAL A 310 26.09 -0.67 0.63
CA VAL A 310 25.61 0.69 0.91
C VAL A 310 25.77 0.95 2.41
N THR A 311 26.74 1.78 2.79
CA THR A 311 27.01 2.12 4.20
C THR A 311 26.38 3.44 4.67
N ASP A 312 25.57 4.10 3.83
CA ASP A 312 24.82 5.29 4.25
C ASP A 312 23.84 4.92 5.38
N PRO A 313 23.99 5.49 6.60
CA PRO A 313 23.12 5.17 7.72
C PRO A 313 21.65 5.51 7.42
N LYS A 314 21.38 6.46 6.51
CA LYS A 314 20.01 6.79 6.09
C LYS A 314 19.30 5.65 5.38
N LYS A 315 19.99 4.58 4.94
CA LYS A 315 19.32 3.39 4.38
C LYS A 315 18.27 2.81 5.35
N SER A 316 18.40 3.08 6.66
CA SER A 316 17.38 2.78 7.66
C SER A 316 15.99 3.31 7.28
N VAL A 317 15.88 4.48 6.61
CA VAL A 317 14.58 5.03 6.16
C VAL A 317 13.80 4.03 5.30
N ILE A 318 14.48 3.29 4.41
CA ILE A 318 13.86 2.27 3.55
C ILE A 318 13.64 0.96 4.31
N LEU A 319 14.55 0.61 5.23
CA LEU A 319 14.42 -0.59 6.06
C LEU A 319 13.24 -0.46 7.04
N ASP A 320 13.12 0.68 7.70
CA ASP A 320 12.05 1.03 8.64
C ASP A 320 10.71 1.21 7.88
N ALA A 321 10.72 1.69 6.63
CA ALA A 321 9.53 1.84 5.80
C ALA A 321 8.74 0.52 5.62
N VAL A 322 9.38 -0.65 5.63
CA VAL A 322 8.67 -1.95 5.55
C VAL A 322 7.59 -2.07 6.63
N GLU A 323 7.92 -1.68 7.87
CA GLU A 323 7.01 -1.73 9.02
C GLU A 323 6.29 -0.40 9.28
N ALA A 324 6.90 0.73 8.90
CA ALA A 324 6.31 2.05 9.06
C ALA A 324 5.25 2.36 8.01
N SER A 325 5.47 1.98 6.75
CA SER A 325 4.71 2.41 5.57
C SER A 325 3.98 1.28 4.84
N TYR A 326 4.59 0.11 4.64
CA TYR A 326 3.95 -0.98 3.88
C TYR A 326 3.05 -1.85 4.76
N ALA A 327 3.60 -2.42 5.84
CA ALA A 327 2.90 -3.34 6.72
C ALA A 327 1.52 -2.87 7.21
N PRO A 328 1.29 -1.58 7.54
CA PRO A 328 -0.01 -1.10 7.97
C PRO A 328 -1.09 -1.15 6.88
N PHE A 329 -0.71 -1.16 5.60
CA PHE A 329 -1.63 -1.21 4.46
C PHE A 329 -1.63 -2.59 3.77
N ILE A 330 -0.99 -3.61 4.34
CA ILE A 330 -1.08 -5.00 3.87
C ILE A 330 -2.03 -5.80 4.79
N TRP A 331 -3.23 -6.09 4.30
CA TRP A 331 -4.20 -6.95 4.97
C TRP A 331 -4.15 -8.36 4.39
N ASN A 332 -3.59 -9.32 5.14
CA ASN A 332 -3.55 -10.73 4.77
C ASN A 332 -3.08 -10.96 3.31
N GLY A 333 -1.95 -10.34 2.96
CA GLY A 333 -1.35 -10.45 1.63
C GLY A 333 -1.89 -9.48 0.57
N ARG A 334 -2.92 -8.68 0.88
CA ARG A 334 -3.50 -7.68 -0.04
C ARG A 334 -3.06 -6.27 0.28
N MET A 335 -2.70 -5.50 -0.73
CA MET A 335 -2.43 -4.07 -0.60
C MET A 335 -3.75 -3.29 -0.58
N MET A 336 -4.01 -2.52 0.48
CA MET A 336 -5.28 -1.79 0.61
C MET A 336 -5.48 -0.75 -0.51
N GLU A 337 -6.68 -0.74 -1.07
CA GLU A 337 -7.13 0.18 -2.13
C GLU A 337 -6.89 1.67 -1.81
N ALA A 338 -6.90 2.01 -0.52
CA ALA A 338 -6.69 3.37 -0.01
C ALA A 338 -5.35 4.02 -0.39
N VAL A 339 -4.39 3.23 -0.89
CA VAL A 339 -3.01 3.64 -1.21
C VAL A 339 -2.51 3.15 -2.59
N ARG A 340 -3.42 2.72 -3.50
CA ARG A 340 -3.06 2.24 -4.85
C ARG A 340 -3.29 3.27 -5.98
N GLY A 341 -3.85 4.43 -5.67
CA GLY A 341 -4.10 5.50 -6.64
C GLY A 341 -4.99 5.06 -7.81
N ARG A 342 -4.62 5.37 -9.06
CA ARG A 342 -5.40 4.95 -10.24
C ARG A 342 -5.34 3.44 -10.55
N ALA A 343 -4.43 2.70 -9.93
CA ALA A 343 -4.26 1.25 -10.16
C ALA A 343 -5.48 0.42 -9.72
N VAL A 344 -6.37 0.96 -8.88
CA VAL A 344 -7.67 0.34 -8.55
C VAL A 344 -8.52 0.00 -9.78
N SER A 345 -8.26 0.67 -10.91
CA SER A 345 -8.95 0.45 -12.18
C SER A 345 -8.31 -0.60 -13.11
N ARG A 346 -7.19 -1.22 -12.71
CA ARG A 346 -6.43 -2.16 -13.55
C ARG A 346 -6.86 -3.60 -13.31
N GLN A 347 -7.43 -4.23 -14.33
CA GLN A 347 -7.89 -5.61 -14.25
C GLN A 347 -6.77 -6.62 -13.91
N ALA A 348 -5.55 -6.37 -14.39
CA ALA A 348 -4.39 -7.24 -14.17
C ALA A 348 -3.63 -6.95 -12.86
N GLU A 349 -4.00 -5.89 -12.14
CA GLU A 349 -3.41 -5.51 -10.85
C GLU A 349 -4.52 -5.39 -9.77
N PRO A 350 -5.20 -6.49 -9.38
CA PRO A 350 -6.03 -6.52 -8.17
C PRO A 350 -5.17 -6.39 -6.90
N ASP A 351 -5.82 -6.11 -5.76
CA ASP A 351 -5.16 -5.82 -4.47
C ASP A 351 -4.11 -6.84 -4.01
N TYR A 352 -4.33 -8.13 -4.29
CA TYR A 352 -3.42 -9.22 -3.97
C TYR A 352 -2.19 -9.29 -4.90
N VAL A 353 -2.27 -8.79 -6.14
CA VAL A 353 -1.11 -8.72 -7.06
C VAL A 353 -0.14 -7.64 -6.58
N ASP A 354 -0.64 -6.46 -6.22
CA ASP A 354 0.18 -5.40 -5.61
C ASP A 354 0.71 -5.79 -4.23
N GLY A 355 -0.08 -6.53 -3.45
CA GLY A 355 0.35 -7.11 -2.18
C GLY A 355 1.50 -8.13 -2.37
N ALA A 356 1.42 -9.00 -3.37
CA ALA A 356 2.49 -9.92 -3.74
C ALA A 356 3.74 -9.20 -4.29
N ALA A 357 3.56 -8.10 -5.03
CA ALA A 357 4.67 -7.25 -5.48
C ALA A 357 5.40 -6.61 -4.29
N ALA A 358 4.66 -6.11 -3.29
CA ALA A 358 5.23 -5.64 -2.02
C ALA A 358 5.96 -6.76 -1.26
N ILE A 359 5.33 -7.93 -1.09
CA ILE A 359 5.90 -9.10 -0.41
C ILE A 359 7.21 -9.54 -1.06
N THR A 360 7.26 -9.64 -2.39
CA THR A 360 8.47 -10.08 -3.10
C THR A 360 9.58 -9.04 -3.07
N ALA A 361 9.26 -7.74 -3.04
CA ALA A 361 10.23 -6.68 -2.79
C ALA A 361 10.81 -6.75 -1.35
N ILE A 362 9.98 -7.03 -0.35
CA ILE A 362 10.39 -7.23 1.06
C ILE A 362 11.28 -8.48 1.20
N LEU A 363 10.92 -9.59 0.57
CA LEU A 363 11.72 -10.83 0.57
C LEU A 363 13.08 -10.64 -0.12
N LEU A 364 13.14 -9.83 -1.18
CA LEU A 364 14.40 -9.47 -1.83
C LEU A 364 15.26 -8.57 -0.94
N LEU A 365 14.66 -7.55 -0.32
CA LEU A 365 15.34 -6.66 0.62
C LEU A 365 15.91 -7.42 1.83
N ALA A 366 15.18 -8.42 2.34
CA ALA A 366 15.61 -9.27 3.45
C ALA A 366 16.95 -10.01 3.21
N GLN A 367 17.35 -10.22 1.95
CA GLN A 367 18.64 -10.84 1.62
C GLN A 367 19.83 -9.92 1.91
N GLY A 368 19.66 -8.60 1.77
CA GLY A 368 20.70 -7.59 2.01
C GLY A 368 20.53 -6.76 3.28
N ALA A 369 19.40 -6.86 3.99
CA ALA A 369 19.08 -6.00 5.13
C ALA A 369 19.86 -6.32 6.43
N GLY A 370 20.28 -7.57 6.61
CA GLY A 370 20.87 -8.05 7.87
C GLY A 370 19.86 -8.12 9.02
N GLU A 371 20.32 -8.55 10.21
CA GLU A 371 19.49 -8.56 11.43
C GLU A 371 19.55 -7.20 12.15
N PRO A 372 18.48 -6.76 12.85
CA PRO A 372 17.23 -7.48 13.13
C PRO A 372 16.15 -7.36 12.05
N TYR A 373 16.43 -6.68 10.93
CA TYR A 373 15.43 -6.43 9.88
C TYR A 373 14.98 -7.70 9.16
N ARG A 374 15.93 -8.56 8.76
CA ARG A 374 15.66 -9.81 8.03
C ARG A 374 14.67 -10.71 8.77
N SER A 375 14.89 -11.04 10.05
CA SER A 375 13.97 -11.91 10.81
C SER A 375 12.57 -11.30 10.94
N ARG A 376 12.45 -9.99 11.18
CA ARG A 376 11.17 -9.27 11.23
C ARG A 376 10.42 -9.34 9.88
N TYR A 377 11.10 -9.10 8.78
CA TYR A 377 10.50 -9.15 7.44
C TYR A 377 9.99 -10.53 7.08
N LEU A 378 10.78 -11.58 7.34
CA LEU A 378 10.38 -12.96 7.09
C LEU A 378 9.16 -13.36 7.94
N SER A 379 9.12 -12.95 9.21
CA SER A 379 7.98 -13.17 10.10
C SER A 379 6.70 -12.49 9.60
N LEU A 380 6.79 -11.21 9.21
CA LEU A 380 5.67 -10.44 8.64
C LEU A 380 5.13 -11.10 7.36
N VAL A 381 6.03 -11.41 6.43
CA VAL A 381 5.68 -12.03 5.15
C VAL A 381 5.02 -13.40 5.36
N LYS A 382 5.60 -14.28 6.19
CA LYS A 382 4.99 -15.58 6.47
C LYS A 382 3.61 -15.44 7.12
N GLY A 383 3.43 -14.45 8.00
CA GLY A 383 2.14 -14.10 8.60
C GLY A 383 1.09 -13.67 7.57
N TRP A 384 1.46 -12.82 6.60
CA TRP A 384 0.55 -12.43 5.52
C TRP A 384 0.20 -13.58 4.58
N LEU A 385 1.20 -14.36 4.16
CA LEU A 385 1.02 -15.48 3.24
C LEU A 385 0.09 -16.55 3.84
N LEU A 386 0.29 -16.94 5.10
CA LEU A 386 -0.56 -17.94 5.77
C LEU A 386 -1.99 -17.46 6.05
N ARG A 387 -2.24 -16.14 6.04
CA ARG A 387 -3.59 -15.57 6.17
C ARG A 387 -4.24 -15.22 4.84
N CYS A 388 -3.52 -15.29 3.73
CA CYS A 388 -4.07 -15.15 2.38
C CYS A 388 -4.60 -16.52 1.93
N THR A 389 -5.80 -16.88 2.38
CA THR A 389 -6.33 -18.25 2.25
C THR A 389 -7.05 -18.53 0.93
N ASP A 390 -7.36 -17.49 0.16
CA ASP A 390 -8.19 -17.55 -1.04
C ASP A 390 -7.42 -17.29 -2.35
N GLU A 391 -6.18 -16.78 -2.26
CA GLU A 391 -5.32 -16.49 -3.42
C GLU A 391 -3.91 -17.06 -3.23
N LYS A 392 -3.25 -17.39 -4.35
CA LYS A 392 -1.84 -17.81 -4.36
C LYS A 392 -0.95 -16.61 -4.69
N LEU A 393 -0.07 -16.22 -3.76
CA LEU A 393 0.83 -15.07 -3.94
C LEU A 393 2.18 -15.44 -4.59
N TYR A 394 2.17 -16.51 -5.40
CA TYR A 394 3.28 -16.99 -6.21
C TYR A 394 2.78 -17.35 -7.62
N GLY A 395 3.64 -17.23 -8.65
CA GLY A 395 3.27 -17.51 -10.04
C GLY A 395 2.31 -16.49 -10.66
N LEU A 396 2.18 -15.30 -10.07
CA LEU A 396 1.33 -14.22 -10.57
C LEU A 396 1.93 -13.57 -11.84
N PRO A 397 1.12 -12.94 -12.72
CA PRO A 397 1.57 -12.50 -14.06
C PRO A 397 2.79 -11.58 -14.10
N THR A 398 3.06 -10.81 -13.04
CA THR A 398 4.18 -9.86 -12.93
C THR A 398 5.37 -10.41 -12.12
N GLN A 399 5.31 -11.68 -11.70
CA GLN A 399 6.25 -12.30 -10.77
C GLN A 399 7.20 -13.26 -11.50
N THR A 400 8.52 -13.08 -11.33
CA THR A 400 9.50 -14.03 -11.87
C THR A 400 9.44 -15.37 -11.12
N VAL A 401 10.00 -16.42 -11.73
CA VAL A 401 10.19 -17.72 -11.07
C VAL A 401 11.00 -17.58 -9.77
N ALA A 402 12.07 -16.76 -9.76
CA ALA A 402 12.85 -16.48 -8.55
C ALA A 402 12.02 -15.81 -7.44
N LYS A 403 11.20 -14.81 -7.79
CA LYS A 403 10.28 -14.17 -6.83
C LYS A 403 9.20 -15.12 -6.32
N SER A 404 8.76 -16.06 -7.15
CA SER A 404 7.81 -17.12 -6.76
C SER A 404 8.46 -18.15 -5.83
N LEU A 405 9.72 -18.50 -6.09
CA LEU A 405 10.56 -19.35 -5.25
C LEU A 405 10.76 -18.73 -3.86
N LEU A 406 11.04 -17.42 -3.76
CA LEU A 406 11.15 -16.75 -2.46
C LEU A 406 9.87 -16.90 -1.62
N VAL A 407 8.68 -16.83 -2.25
CA VAL A 407 7.39 -16.97 -1.58
C VAL A 407 7.13 -18.42 -1.14
N THR A 408 7.42 -19.42 -1.98
CA THR A 408 7.27 -20.83 -1.60
C THR A 408 8.28 -21.25 -0.53
N SER A 409 9.51 -20.73 -0.59
CA SER A 409 10.55 -21.02 0.41
C SER A 409 10.18 -20.52 1.80
N ILE A 410 9.65 -19.28 1.94
CA ILE A 410 9.24 -18.76 3.25
C ILE A 410 7.96 -19.44 3.79
N LEU A 411 7.10 -19.96 2.92
CA LEU A 411 5.97 -20.80 3.33
C LEU A 411 6.46 -22.13 3.93
N GLY A 412 7.47 -22.77 3.32
CA GLY A 412 8.05 -24.04 3.77
C GLY A 412 9.11 -23.95 4.88
N ASP A 413 9.59 -22.75 5.23
CA ASP A 413 10.62 -22.58 6.26
C ASP A 413 10.02 -22.61 7.68
N ASP A 414 9.90 -23.80 8.26
CA ASP A 414 9.42 -24.03 9.63
C ASP A 414 10.24 -23.32 10.73
N SER A 415 11.45 -22.82 10.44
CA SER A 415 12.23 -22.05 11.42
C SER A 415 11.69 -20.63 11.64
N VAL A 416 10.92 -20.09 10.68
CA VAL A 416 10.29 -18.77 10.81
C VAL A 416 8.93 -18.87 11.48
N THR A 417 8.81 -18.23 12.64
CA THR A 417 7.52 -17.96 13.30
C THR A 417 6.77 -16.86 12.53
N PRO A 418 5.54 -17.10 12.04
CA PRO A 418 4.75 -16.07 11.37
C PRO A 418 4.29 -15.00 12.36
N ALA A 419 4.33 -13.74 11.96
CA ALA A 419 3.80 -12.63 12.75
C ALA A 419 2.27 -12.76 12.87
N GLU A 420 1.73 -12.45 14.04
CA GLU A 420 0.28 -12.44 14.28
C GLU A 420 -0.45 -11.40 13.40
N ALA A 421 -1.79 -11.45 13.40
CA ALA A 421 -2.57 -10.37 12.80
C ALA A 421 -2.44 -9.09 13.66
N PRO A 422 -2.15 -7.92 13.07
CA PRO A 422 -1.96 -6.70 13.84
C PRO A 422 -3.27 -6.30 14.55
N VAL A 423 -3.14 -5.83 15.79
CA VAL A 423 -4.24 -5.19 16.53
C VAL A 423 -3.78 -3.77 16.87
N SER A 424 -3.97 -2.83 15.94
CA SER A 424 -3.43 -1.48 16.05
C SER A 424 -4.24 -0.43 15.27
N THR A 425 -4.25 0.79 15.79
CA THR A 425 -4.69 2.00 15.12
C THR A 425 -3.47 2.85 14.82
N ARG A 426 -3.26 3.25 13.55
CA ARG A 426 -2.14 4.12 13.14
C ARG A 426 -2.65 5.25 12.27
N ALA A 427 -2.34 6.49 12.66
CA ALA A 427 -2.66 7.70 11.89
C ALA A 427 -1.42 8.17 11.11
N PHE A 428 -1.66 8.62 9.89
CA PHE A 428 -0.67 9.10 8.93
C PHE A 428 -1.09 10.49 8.47
N GLY A 429 -0.62 11.50 9.21
CA GLY A 429 -0.99 12.90 9.03
C GLY A 429 -0.51 13.47 7.69
N ASP A 430 0.61 12.98 7.15
CA ASP A 430 1.18 13.44 5.87
C ASP A 430 0.53 12.86 4.60
N GLN A 431 -0.35 11.87 4.74
CA GLN A 431 -1.16 11.36 3.63
C GLN A 431 -2.68 11.36 3.91
N ASP A 432 -3.13 12.06 4.95
CA ASP A 432 -4.55 12.12 5.38
C ASP A 432 -5.20 10.71 5.48
N ARG A 433 -4.50 9.73 6.06
CA ARG A 433 -4.99 8.35 6.27
C ARG A 433 -4.90 7.93 7.74
N LEU A 434 -5.74 6.97 8.11
CA LEU A 434 -5.65 6.21 9.36
C LEU A 434 -6.07 4.78 9.02
N VAL A 435 -5.31 3.80 9.50
CA VAL A 435 -5.67 2.39 9.40
C VAL A 435 -5.91 1.80 10.78
N HIS A 436 -6.94 0.96 10.87
CA HIS A 436 -7.44 0.42 12.12
C HIS A 436 -7.66 -1.08 11.98
N HIS A 437 -6.70 -1.86 12.44
CA HIS A 437 -6.71 -3.32 12.42
C HIS A 437 -7.23 -3.89 13.73
N ARG A 438 -8.22 -4.76 13.69
CA ARG A 438 -8.82 -5.45 14.84
C ARG A 438 -8.93 -6.95 14.57
N PRO A 439 -9.19 -7.78 15.60
CA PRO A 439 -9.46 -9.19 15.40
C PRO A 439 -10.55 -9.41 14.34
N GLY A 440 -10.17 -9.99 13.20
CA GLY A 440 -11.04 -10.31 12.07
C GLY A 440 -11.31 -9.21 11.05
N PHE A 441 -11.09 -7.92 11.34
CA PHE A 441 -11.38 -6.83 10.41
C PHE A 441 -10.33 -5.71 10.37
N SER A 442 -10.27 -4.97 9.27
CA SER A 442 -9.54 -3.70 9.19
C SER A 442 -10.39 -2.62 8.53
N ALA A 443 -10.28 -1.39 9.02
CA ALA A 443 -10.93 -0.21 8.46
C ALA A 443 -9.93 0.88 8.05
N VAL A 444 -10.20 1.54 6.93
CA VAL A 444 -9.45 2.71 6.44
C VAL A 444 -10.39 3.63 5.65
N VAL A 445 -10.21 4.95 5.79
CA VAL A 445 -11.00 5.96 5.06
C VAL A 445 -10.10 6.80 4.17
N ASN A 446 -10.51 6.97 2.92
CA ASN A 446 -9.93 7.92 2.00
C ASN A 446 -10.50 9.33 2.24
N LEU A 447 -9.63 10.19 2.76
CA LEU A 447 -9.87 11.63 2.87
C LEU A 447 -9.13 12.38 1.77
N SER A 448 -9.56 13.62 1.53
CA SER A 448 -8.85 14.59 0.70
C SER A 448 -8.84 15.96 1.38
N SER A 449 -7.87 16.79 1.04
CA SER A 449 -7.68 18.12 1.62
C SER A 449 -6.99 19.06 0.61
N LYS A 450 -6.57 20.24 1.05
CA LYS A 450 -5.62 21.09 0.29
C LYS A 450 -4.30 20.38 -0.02
N ARG A 451 -3.93 19.36 0.76
CA ARG A 451 -2.69 18.57 0.61
C ARG A 451 -2.93 17.35 -0.27
N ILE A 452 -3.96 16.56 0.05
CA ILE A 452 -4.22 15.27 -0.60
C ILE A 452 -5.35 15.38 -1.63
N GLY A 453 -5.10 14.89 -2.84
CA GLY A 453 -6.06 14.85 -3.93
C GLY A 453 -7.26 13.95 -3.64
N ARG A 454 -8.39 14.20 -4.31
CA ARG A 454 -9.59 13.35 -4.20
C ARG A 454 -9.34 11.96 -4.80
N TYR A 455 -8.72 11.93 -5.97
CA TYR A 455 -8.38 10.72 -6.71
C TYR A 455 -7.36 11.11 -7.78
N GLU A 456 -6.81 10.10 -8.46
CA GLU A 456 -6.10 10.28 -9.71
C GLU A 456 -6.91 9.71 -10.85
N TRP A 457 -6.96 10.41 -11.97
CA TRP A 457 -7.24 9.82 -13.27
C TRP A 457 -6.10 10.19 -14.20
N GLY A 458 -5.86 9.37 -15.21
CA GLY A 458 -4.90 9.72 -16.25
C GLY A 458 -4.50 8.56 -17.13
N ASN A 459 -4.04 8.86 -18.34
CA ASN A 459 -3.74 7.89 -19.39
C ASN A 459 -4.92 6.93 -19.63
N ARG A 460 -6.15 7.45 -19.49
CA ARG A 460 -7.42 6.70 -19.53
C ARG A 460 -7.59 5.64 -18.43
N GLU A 461 -6.85 5.74 -17.34
CA GLU A 461 -7.00 4.95 -16.11
C GLU A 461 -7.90 5.67 -15.07
N ASN A 462 -8.65 4.90 -14.28
CA ASN A 462 -9.54 5.34 -13.18
C ASN A 462 -10.59 6.40 -13.57
N ASN A 463 -11.20 6.21 -14.74
CA ASN A 463 -12.04 7.20 -15.41
C ASN A 463 -13.31 7.63 -14.66
N LEU A 464 -13.74 6.84 -13.66
CA LEU A 464 -14.94 7.10 -12.83
C LEU A 464 -14.61 7.36 -11.35
N GLY A 465 -13.32 7.54 -10.98
CA GLY A 465 -12.86 7.60 -9.59
C GLY A 465 -13.26 8.84 -8.76
N TRP A 466 -14.19 9.66 -9.25
CA TRP A 466 -14.41 11.06 -8.82
C TRP A 466 -14.54 11.27 -7.31
N TYR A 467 -15.21 10.34 -6.62
CA TYR A 467 -15.58 10.45 -5.21
C TYR A 467 -14.72 9.57 -4.29
N GLN A 468 -13.65 8.95 -4.81
CA GLN A 468 -12.77 8.05 -4.03
C GLN A 468 -12.07 8.72 -2.84
N GLY A 469 -12.03 10.06 -2.76
CA GLY A 469 -11.46 10.84 -1.65
C GLY A 469 -12.48 11.70 -0.90
N ASP A 470 -13.78 11.48 -1.13
CA ASP A 470 -14.88 12.21 -0.48
C ASP A 470 -15.44 11.43 0.74
N GLY A 471 -14.55 10.73 1.45
CA GLY A 471 -14.87 9.90 2.61
C GLY A 471 -15.14 8.43 2.30
N LEU A 472 -14.58 7.89 1.20
CA LEU A 472 -14.72 6.48 0.86
C LEU A 472 -14.12 5.60 1.96
N THR A 473 -14.95 4.77 2.56
CA THR A 473 -14.61 3.91 3.70
C THR A 473 -14.50 2.45 3.25
N PHE A 474 -13.38 1.80 3.56
CA PHE A 474 -13.17 0.37 3.27
C PHE A 474 -13.24 -0.45 4.56
N PHE A 475 -13.91 -1.60 4.50
CA PHE A 475 -13.98 -2.61 5.56
C PHE A 475 -13.49 -3.96 5.01
N TYR A 476 -12.23 -4.27 5.32
CA TYR A 476 -11.60 -5.55 5.02
C TYR A 476 -11.98 -6.57 6.09
N SER A 477 -12.27 -7.80 5.68
CA SER A 477 -12.62 -8.90 6.58
C SER A 477 -11.91 -10.18 6.14
N SER A 478 -11.54 -11.04 7.09
CA SER A 478 -11.08 -12.39 6.78
C SER A 478 -12.21 -13.34 6.37
N ALA A 479 -13.48 -12.99 6.60
CA ALA A 479 -14.65 -13.77 6.17
C ALA A 479 -15.04 -13.51 4.70
N ASP A 480 -14.59 -12.39 4.14
CA ASP A 480 -14.83 -11.97 2.76
C ASP A 480 -13.59 -11.22 2.23
N PRO A 481 -12.49 -11.96 1.98
CA PRO A 481 -11.21 -11.38 1.58
C PRO A 481 -11.22 -10.76 0.17
N ALA A 482 -12.06 -11.27 -0.74
CA ALA A 482 -12.09 -10.87 -2.14
C ALA A 482 -13.05 -9.69 -2.45
N GLN A 483 -13.60 -9.03 -1.43
CA GLN A 483 -14.61 -7.95 -1.56
C GLN A 483 -14.25 -6.87 -2.60
N TYR A 484 -12.99 -6.46 -2.70
CA TYR A 484 -12.55 -5.37 -3.58
C TYR A 484 -11.86 -5.87 -4.86
N SER A 485 -11.33 -7.11 -4.87
CA SER A 485 -10.72 -7.73 -6.05
C SER A 485 -11.72 -8.43 -6.98
N ALA A 486 -12.84 -8.93 -6.46
CA ALA A 486 -13.81 -9.73 -7.23
C ALA A 486 -14.74 -8.86 -8.09
N ASP A 487 -14.18 -8.18 -9.09
CA ASP A 487 -14.86 -7.29 -10.04
C ASP A 487 -15.68 -6.15 -9.38
N PHE A 488 -15.25 -5.67 -8.21
CA PHE A 488 -15.88 -4.54 -7.51
C PHE A 488 -15.82 -3.26 -8.36
N TRP A 489 -14.61 -2.80 -8.71
CA TRP A 489 -14.40 -1.54 -9.42
C TRP A 489 -15.14 -1.35 -10.75
N PRO A 490 -15.23 -2.35 -11.66
CA PRO A 490 -16.00 -2.19 -12.91
C PRO A 490 -17.52 -2.26 -12.71
N THR A 491 -18.03 -2.79 -11.58
CA THR A 491 -19.48 -3.00 -11.37
C THR A 491 -20.11 -2.09 -10.32
N VAL A 492 -19.33 -1.57 -9.37
CA VAL A 492 -19.82 -0.67 -8.32
C VAL A 492 -20.42 0.60 -8.92
N ASP A 493 -21.42 1.16 -8.24
CA ASP A 493 -21.91 2.48 -8.61
C ASP A 493 -20.90 3.56 -8.19
N PRO A 494 -20.31 4.33 -9.12
CA PRO A 494 -19.35 5.37 -8.77
C PRO A 494 -19.98 6.48 -7.90
N TYR A 495 -21.31 6.64 -7.91
CA TYR A 495 -22.02 7.54 -7.00
C TYR A 495 -22.30 6.91 -5.63
N ARG A 496 -22.28 5.58 -5.49
CA ARG A 496 -22.57 4.88 -4.23
C ARG A 496 -21.32 4.22 -3.65
N LEU A 497 -20.21 4.95 -3.60
CA LEU A 497 -19.00 4.50 -2.91
C LEU A 497 -19.23 4.57 -1.38
N PRO A 498 -18.99 3.49 -0.61
CA PRO A 498 -19.29 3.43 0.84
C PRO A 498 -18.70 4.59 1.64
N GLY A 499 -19.46 5.15 2.57
CA GLY A 499 -19.06 6.27 3.43
C GLY A 499 -19.12 7.67 2.79
N THR A 500 -19.22 7.80 1.47
CA THR A 500 -19.23 9.10 0.78
C THR A 500 -20.55 9.87 0.99
N THR A 501 -20.50 11.21 0.91
CA THR A 501 -21.70 12.08 0.81
C THR A 501 -21.60 12.85 -0.50
N VAL A 502 -22.56 12.67 -1.40
CA VAL A 502 -22.48 13.21 -2.78
C VAL A 502 -23.83 13.75 -3.26
N THR A 503 -23.81 14.47 -4.39
CA THR A 503 -25.01 14.88 -5.13
C THR A 503 -25.31 13.86 -6.24
N ALA A 504 -26.57 13.79 -6.67
CA ALA A 504 -27.00 13.05 -7.86
C ALA A 504 -26.65 13.74 -9.19
N ALA A 505 -25.78 14.76 -9.17
CA ALA A 505 -25.43 15.55 -10.35
C ALA A 505 -24.64 14.71 -11.37
N PRO A 506 -25.03 14.68 -12.67
CA PRO A 506 -24.30 13.93 -13.68
C PRO A 506 -22.81 14.33 -13.78
N ARG A 507 -21.95 13.31 -13.87
CA ARG A 507 -20.49 13.41 -13.95
C ARG A 507 -20.00 12.78 -15.26
N THR A 508 -19.15 13.51 -15.98
CA THR A 508 -18.53 13.03 -17.22
C THR A 508 -17.40 12.05 -16.94
N ASN A 509 -17.37 10.94 -17.68
CA ASN A 509 -16.26 9.98 -17.70
C ASN A 509 -14.93 10.69 -18.01
N GLY A 510 -13.88 10.38 -17.23
CA GLY A 510 -12.56 11.00 -17.30
C GLY A 510 -11.60 10.41 -18.33
N ALA A 511 -12.06 9.59 -19.29
CA ALA A 511 -11.24 8.94 -20.31
C ALA A 511 -10.61 9.95 -21.29
N ALA A 512 -9.47 10.49 -20.89
CA ALA A 512 -8.63 11.37 -21.69
C ALA A 512 -7.13 11.09 -21.43
N ASP A 513 -6.30 11.57 -22.35
CA ASP A 513 -4.85 11.47 -22.27
C ASP A 513 -4.27 12.55 -21.33
N GLY A 514 -3.11 12.29 -20.72
CA GLY A 514 -2.55 13.12 -19.64
C GLY A 514 -2.97 12.65 -18.24
N THR A 515 -2.62 13.38 -17.18
CA THR A 515 -2.90 12.98 -15.79
C THR A 515 -3.45 14.15 -14.98
N GLY A 516 -4.49 13.90 -14.19
CA GLY A 516 -5.17 14.91 -13.39
C GLY A 516 -5.43 14.44 -11.95
N ILE A 517 -5.10 15.30 -11.00
CA ILE A 517 -5.33 15.07 -9.56
C ILE A 517 -6.19 16.22 -9.00
N PRO A 518 -7.52 16.10 -9.01
CA PRO A 518 -8.40 17.13 -8.47
C PRO A 518 -8.19 17.32 -6.97
N ARG A 519 -7.70 18.51 -6.59
CA ARG A 519 -7.47 18.88 -5.19
C ARG A 519 -8.81 19.13 -4.48
N ALA A 520 -8.84 18.89 -3.17
CA ALA A 520 -9.94 19.39 -2.34
C ALA A 520 -9.63 20.82 -1.85
N PHE A 521 -10.67 21.52 -1.40
CA PHE A 521 -10.59 22.95 -1.07
C PHE A 521 -10.27 23.23 0.40
N GLN A 522 -10.55 22.28 1.28
CA GLN A 522 -10.54 22.48 2.73
C GLN A 522 -9.27 21.94 3.36
N ALA A 523 -8.86 22.59 4.46
CA ALA A 523 -7.61 22.24 5.14
C ALA A 523 -7.77 21.04 6.09
N PHE A 524 -8.92 20.91 6.75
CA PHE A 524 -9.18 19.87 7.75
C PHE A 524 -9.42 18.52 7.09
N GLY A 525 -8.40 17.67 7.12
CA GLY A 525 -8.43 16.27 6.72
C GLY A 525 -7.36 15.51 7.51
N GLY A 526 -7.67 14.32 8.02
CA GLY A 526 -6.78 13.56 8.89
C GLY A 526 -7.40 13.35 10.27
N GLY A 527 -6.57 13.21 11.31
CA GLY A 527 -7.06 12.98 12.67
C GLY A 527 -5.96 12.53 13.63
N LEU A 528 -6.24 11.58 14.53
CA LEU A 528 -5.26 11.03 15.47
C LEU A 528 -5.53 9.56 15.82
N ALA A 529 -4.52 8.91 16.40
CA ALA A 529 -4.66 7.64 17.10
C ALA A 529 -4.25 7.83 18.57
N LEU A 530 -5.04 7.28 19.51
CA LEU A 530 -4.76 7.27 20.95
C LEU A 530 -4.30 5.88 21.38
N ASP A 531 -3.15 5.80 22.06
CA ASP A 531 -2.55 4.58 22.63
C ASP A 531 -2.44 3.40 21.64
N GLY A 532 -2.37 3.67 20.33
CA GLY A 532 -2.46 2.65 19.28
C GLY A 532 -3.78 1.87 19.24
N ARG A 533 -4.80 2.30 19.99
CA ARG A 533 -6.05 1.55 20.25
C ARG A 533 -7.33 2.26 19.79
N TRP A 534 -7.39 3.58 19.83
CA TRP A 534 -8.57 4.31 19.34
C TRP A 534 -8.18 5.29 18.25
N GLY A 535 -9.10 5.55 17.32
CA GLY A 535 -8.85 6.43 16.19
C GLY A 535 -9.92 7.48 16.04
N ILE A 536 -9.50 8.65 15.56
CA ILE A 536 -10.39 9.70 15.07
C ILE A 536 -9.91 10.06 13.67
N GLN A 537 -10.83 10.18 12.72
CA GLN A 537 -10.62 10.93 11.48
C GLN A 537 -11.75 11.92 11.28
N GLY A 538 -11.47 13.04 10.62
CA GLY A 538 -12.46 14.02 10.21
C GLY A 538 -12.11 14.69 8.88
N MET A 539 -13.15 15.17 8.21
CA MET A 539 -13.08 15.88 6.94
C MET A 539 -14.05 17.07 6.96
N ASP A 540 -13.53 18.27 6.78
CA ASP A 540 -14.33 19.40 6.29
C ASP A 540 -14.54 19.16 4.79
N HIS A 541 -15.70 18.60 4.44
CA HIS A 541 -15.99 18.25 3.07
C HIS A 541 -16.61 19.45 2.34
N LEU A 542 -16.00 19.80 1.22
CA LEU A 542 -16.59 20.62 0.16
C LEU A 542 -16.37 19.84 -1.14
N ASN A 543 -17.42 19.57 -1.91
CA ASN A 543 -17.35 18.74 -3.13
C ASN A 543 -16.59 19.46 -4.27
N PHE A 544 -16.46 18.82 -5.44
CA PHE A 544 -15.59 19.30 -6.52
C PHE A 544 -15.99 20.66 -7.13
N ASP A 545 -17.29 20.98 -7.19
CA ASP A 545 -17.83 22.24 -7.73
C ASP A 545 -18.22 23.26 -6.64
N LYS A 546 -18.05 22.89 -5.36
CA LYS A 546 -18.40 23.66 -4.16
C LYS A 546 -19.90 23.84 -3.93
N SER A 547 -20.75 23.08 -4.62
CA SER A 547 -22.21 23.10 -4.43
C SER A 547 -22.70 22.27 -3.23
N LEU A 548 -21.88 21.36 -2.69
CA LEU A 548 -22.20 20.51 -1.52
C LEU A 548 -21.10 20.63 -0.45
N SER A 549 -21.50 20.88 0.78
CA SER A 549 -20.62 20.91 1.96
C SER A 549 -21.12 19.97 3.06
N ALA A 550 -20.20 19.48 3.90
CA ALA A 550 -20.51 18.65 5.07
C ALA A 550 -19.37 18.67 6.11
N ARG A 551 -19.68 18.21 7.33
CA ARG A 551 -18.73 17.76 8.36
C ARG A 551 -18.85 16.25 8.48
N LYS A 552 -17.77 15.52 8.23
CA LYS A 552 -17.74 14.05 8.26
C LYS A 552 -16.69 13.61 9.29
N SER A 553 -17.06 12.69 10.18
CA SER A 553 -16.14 12.12 11.17
C SER A 553 -16.31 10.61 11.28
N TRP A 554 -15.19 9.92 11.55
CA TRP A 554 -15.12 8.49 11.81
C TRP A 554 -14.36 8.25 13.12
N PHE A 555 -14.96 7.47 14.01
CA PHE A 555 -14.40 7.13 15.31
C PHE A 555 -14.19 5.61 15.37
N PHE A 556 -12.94 5.20 15.49
CA PHE A 556 -12.53 3.80 15.40
C PHE A 556 -12.37 3.23 16.83
N LEU A 557 -13.27 2.33 17.21
CA LEU A 557 -13.34 1.68 18.52
C LEU A 557 -12.95 0.19 18.41
N ASP A 558 -12.87 -0.52 19.53
CA ASP A 558 -12.32 -1.89 19.55
C ASP A 558 -13.10 -2.90 18.70
N ASP A 559 -14.41 -2.71 18.56
CA ASP A 559 -15.38 -3.62 17.95
C ASP A 559 -16.29 -2.94 16.91
N LYS A 560 -16.19 -1.61 16.74
CA LYS A 560 -17.10 -0.83 15.89
C LYS A 560 -16.47 0.46 15.36
N VAL A 561 -17.00 0.97 14.26
CA VAL A 561 -16.67 2.31 13.74
C VAL A 561 -17.93 3.16 13.79
N VAL A 562 -17.86 4.34 14.41
CA VAL A 562 -18.98 5.29 14.48
C VAL A 562 -18.76 6.39 13.46
N CYS A 563 -19.75 6.63 12.61
CA CYS A 563 -19.69 7.57 11.50
C CYS A 563 -20.71 8.69 11.72
N LEU A 564 -20.23 9.93 11.82
CA LEU A 564 -21.06 11.12 12.02
C LEU A 564 -21.01 12.04 10.79
N GLY A 565 -22.14 12.68 10.51
CA GLY A 565 -22.35 13.64 9.44
C GLY A 565 -23.19 14.82 9.92
N ALA A 566 -22.74 16.05 9.67
CA ALA A 566 -23.45 17.27 10.06
C ALA A 566 -23.22 18.40 9.06
N ALA A 567 -24.05 19.45 9.17
CA ALA A 567 -23.99 20.62 8.29
C ALA A 567 -23.98 20.25 6.80
N ILE A 568 -24.74 19.21 6.44
CA ILE A 568 -24.88 18.75 5.07
C ILE A 568 -25.75 19.76 4.35
N ALA A 569 -25.13 20.61 3.53
CA ALA A 569 -25.79 21.70 2.84
C ALA A 569 -25.45 21.69 1.35
N SER A 570 -26.46 21.81 0.48
CA SER A 570 -26.27 21.90 -0.96
C SER A 570 -27.14 22.97 -1.63
N ALA A 571 -26.63 23.52 -2.73
CA ALA A 571 -27.33 24.40 -3.66
C ALA A 571 -27.06 23.95 -5.11
N SER A 572 -27.12 22.64 -5.34
CA SER A 572 -26.80 21.99 -6.61
C SER A 572 -28.02 21.80 -7.51
N GLY A 573 -29.23 21.82 -6.96
CA GLY A 573 -30.47 21.43 -7.63
C GLY A 573 -30.66 19.91 -7.75
N TYR A 574 -29.79 19.10 -7.12
CA TYR A 574 -29.83 17.64 -7.15
C TYR A 574 -30.01 17.06 -5.74
N ASP A 575 -30.54 15.82 -5.67
CA ASP A 575 -30.60 15.06 -4.43
C ASP A 575 -29.22 14.81 -3.83
N VAL A 576 -29.13 14.97 -2.52
CA VAL A 576 -27.96 14.68 -1.70
C VAL A 576 -28.21 13.41 -0.90
N PHE A 577 -27.20 12.55 -0.85
CA PHE A 577 -27.25 11.31 -0.08
C PHE A 577 -25.90 10.91 0.49
N THR A 578 -25.92 10.12 1.56
CA THR A 578 -24.76 9.43 2.11
C THR A 578 -24.93 7.95 1.88
N THR A 579 -23.95 7.31 1.25
CA THR A 579 -23.93 5.84 1.16
C THR A 579 -23.36 5.31 2.47
N ILE A 580 -24.16 4.59 3.26
CA ILE A 580 -23.71 3.95 4.50
C ILE A 580 -22.83 2.75 4.15
N ASP A 581 -23.29 1.89 3.25
CA ASP A 581 -22.48 0.84 2.64
C ASP A 581 -23.03 0.45 1.25
N ASN A 582 -22.22 -0.24 0.46
CA ASN A 582 -22.53 -0.77 -0.84
C ASN A 582 -21.75 -2.08 -1.05
N ARG A 583 -22.17 -3.13 -0.34
CA ARG A 583 -21.42 -4.40 -0.20
C ARG A 583 -21.68 -5.32 -1.40
N SER A 584 -20.63 -5.92 -1.97
CA SER A 584 -20.68 -6.62 -3.26
C SER A 584 -20.65 -8.13 -3.10
N PHE A 585 -21.60 -8.83 -3.72
CA PHE A 585 -21.72 -10.28 -3.72
C PHE A 585 -21.67 -10.83 -5.15
N ALA A 586 -21.32 -12.11 -5.27
CA ALA A 586 -21.51 -12.82 -6.54
C ALA A 586 -23.01 -12.79 -6.93
N PRO A 587 -23.37 -12.80 -8.23
CA PRO A 587 -24.77 -12.80 -8.67
C PRO A 587 -25.58 -13.94 -8.04
N GLY A 588 -26.74 -13.61 -7.45
CA GLY A 588 -27.58 -14.53 -6.68
C GLY A 588 -27.03 -14.95 -5.32
N GLY A 589 -25.84 -14.47 -4.93
CA GLY A 589 -25.11 -14.82 -3.71
C GLY A 589 -25.34 -13.88 -2.52
N VAL A 590 -26.30 -12.96 -2.61
CA VAL A 590 -26.65 -12.06 -1.49
C VAL A 590 -27.21 -12.88 -0.31
N PRO A 591 -26.61 -12.81 0.89
CA PRO A 591 -27.13 -13.51 2.06
C PRO A 591 -28.38 -12.83 2.61
N ASN A 592 -29.12 -13.53 3.49
CA ASN A 592 -30.27 -12.95 4.18
C ASN A 592 -29.92 -11.64 4.90
N VAL A 593 -30.83 -10.67 4.85
CA VAL A 593 -30.66 -9.35 5.47
C VAL A 593 -31.69 -9.19 6.57
N ARG A 594 -31.26 -8.73 7.75
CA ARG A 594 -32.19 -8.29 8.79
C ARG A 594 -32.34 -6.78 8.76
N THR A 595 -33.57 -6.30 8.93
CA THR A 595 -33.94 -4.88 8.88
C THR A 595 -34.84 -4.56 10.05
N ASP A 596 -34.52 -3.54 10.85
CA ASP A 596 -35.29 -3.13 12.02
C ASP A 596 -35.63 -4.28 13.00
N ASN A 597 -34.62 -5.07 13.37
CA ASN A 597 -34.73 -6.30 14.17
C ASN A 597 -35.60 -7.43 13.56
N ARG A 598 -35.99 -7.35 12.27
CA ARG A 598 -36.81 -8.37 11.58
C ARG A 598 -35.99 -9.10 10.53
N ASN A 599 -36.19 -10.41 10.38
CA ASN A 599 -35.54 -11.19 9.32
C ASN A 599 -36.25 -10.95 7.97
N ARG A 600 -35.49 -10.68 6.92
CA ARG A 600 -36.02 -10.50 5.56
C ARG A 600 -35.17 -11.27 4.54
N VAL A 601 -35.83 -11.90 3.59
CA VAL A 601 -35.19 -12.28 2.32
C VAL A 601 -35.32 -11.05 1.44
N LEU A 602 -34.20 -10.52 0.95
CA LEU A 602 -34.18 -9.30 0.15
C LEU A 602 -33.67 -9.64 -1.26
N THR A 603 -34.45 -9.26 -2.27
CA THR A 603 -34.14 -9.50 -3.68
C THR A 603 -34.18 -8.18 -4.45
N ALA A 604 -33.65 -8.18 -5.68
CA ALA A 604 -33.77 -7.03 -6.58
C ALA A 604 -35.22 -6.63 -6.89
N ALA A 605 -36.16 -7.59 -6.81
CA ALA A 605 -37.58 -7.36 -7.08
C ALA A 605 -38.33 -6.68 -5.91
N ASP A 606 -37.77 -6.67 -4.70
CA ASP A 606 -38.36 -5.96 -3.55
C ASP A 606 -38.23 -4.43 -3.67
N GLY A 607 -37.24 -3.95 -4.43
CA GLY A 607 -36.87 -2.53 -4.47
C GLY A 607 -36.27 -2.01 -3.14
N ALA A 608 -36.36 -0.70 -2.94
CA ALA A 608 -35.87 -0.02 -1.74
C ALA A 608 -36.84 -0.16 -0.56
N ILE A 609 -36.30 -0.44 0.61
CA ILE A 609 -37.04 -0.55 1.88
C ILE A 609 -36.49 0.45 2.87
N THR A 610 -37.34 1.38 3.32
CA THR A 610 -37.01 2.29 4.40
C THR A 610 -36.91 1.59 5.75
N VAL A 611 -35.80 1.84 6.45
CA VAL A 611 -35.42 1.29 7.75
C VAL A 611 -35.14 2.42 8.73
N LYS A 612 -35.25 2.15 10.04
CA LYS A 612 -35.19 3.18 11.10
C LYS A 612 -34.27 2.88 12.27
N ARG A 613 -33.82 1.62 12.41
CA ARG A 613 -33.06 1.14 13.58
C ARG A 613 -31.73 0.51 13.17
N ASN A 614 -31.78 -0.43 12.24
CA ASN A 614 -30.60 -1.19 11.82
C ASN A 614 -30.82 -1.96 10.51
N VAL A 615 -29.68 -2.31 9.91
CA VAL A 615 -29.54 -3.36 8.91
C VAL A 615 -28.48 -4.36 9.41
N HIS A 616 -28.65 -5.65 9.14
CA HIS A 616 -27.60 -6.65 9.35
C HIS A 616 -27.52 -7.58 8.15
N ILE A 617 -26.35 -7.67 7.53
CA ILE A 617 -26.07 -8.56 6.40
C ILE A 617 -25.43 -9.82 6.98
N MET A 618 -26.15 -10.95 6.90
CA MET A 618 -25.73 -12.20 7.56
C MET A 618 -24.37 -12.67 7.03
N GLY A 619 -23.45 -12.97 7.95
CA GLY A 619 -22.07 -13.37 7.63
C GLY A 619 -21.13 -12.21 7.34
N HIS A 620 -21.63 -10.96 7.27
CA HIS A 620 -20.80 -9.79 7.02
C HIS A 620 -20.75 -8.80 8.20
N GLY A 621 -21.89 -8.33 8.71
CA GLY A 621 -21.89 -7.33 9.76
C GLY A 621 -23.20 -6.55 9.91
N GLY A 622 -23.21 -5.65 10.90
CA GLY A 622 -24.36 -4.82 11.23
C GLY A 622 -24.13 -3.32 11.06
N TYR A 623 -25.22 -2.61 10.85
CA TYR A 623 -25.29 -1.15 10.76
C TYR A 623 -26.38 -0.69 11.72
N VAL A 624 -26.05 0.17 12.68
CA VAL A 624 -27.00 0.70 13.67
C VAL A 624 -27.18 2.20 13.44
N PHE A 625 -28.42 2.66 13.31
CA PHE A 625 -28.74 4.05 13.05
C PHE A 625 -28.96 4.78 14.39
N LEU A 626 -28.15 5.80 14.63
CA LEU A 626 -28.15 6.53 15.89
C LEU A 626 -29.02 7.79 15.80
N LYS A 627 -29.55 8.20 16.95
CA LYS A 627 -30.11 9.55 17.11
C LYS A 627 -28.97 10.50 17.43
N GLY A 628 -29.12 11.75 17.01
CA GLY A 628 -28.15 12.81 17.29
C GLY A 628 -28.70 14.17 16.85
N GLU A 629 -27.93 15.21 17.15
CA GLU A 629 -28.22 16.56 16.69
C GLU A 629 -28.32 16.60 15.14
N ASN A 630 -29.38 17.24 14.63
CA ASN A 630 -29.66 17.44 13.20
C ASN A 630 -29.68 16.16 12.33
N VAL A 631 -29.81 14.97 12.93
CA VAL A 631 -29.98 13.71 12.18
C VAL A 631 -31.41 13.65 11.63
N ALA A 632 -31.55 13.73 10.32
CA ALA A 632 -32.83 13.79 9.61
C ALA A 632 -32.74 13.13 8.22
N GLY A 633 -33.88 12.80 7.61
CA GLY A 633 -33.97 12.10 6.33
C GLY A 633 -34.53 10.68 6.47
N THR A 634 -34.40 9.88 5.41
CA THR A 634 -34.76 8.45 5.38
C THR A 634 -33.53 7.59 5.11
N ILE A 635 -33.52 6.36 5.63
CA ILE A 635 -32.48 5.39 5.31
C ILE A 635 -33.15 4.22 4.60
N ASP A 636 -32.68 3.89 3.41
CA ASP A 636 -33.20 2.80 2.58
C ASP A 636 -32.13 1.72 2.41
N VAL A 637 -32.56 0.46 2.33
CA VAL A 637 -31.73 -0.69 1.93
C VAL A 637 -32.37 -1.41 0.75
N GLN A 638 -31.54 -1.84 -0.20
CA GLN A 638 -31.95 -2.56 -1.41
C GLN A 638 -30.87 -3.54 -1.88
N VAL A 639 -31.28 -4.54 -2.67
CA VAL A 639 -30.39 -5.35 -3.49
C VAL A 639 -30.39 -4.82 -4.91
N VAL A 640 -29.22 -4.51 -5.47
CA VAL A 640 -29.05 -3.94 -6.81
C VAL A 640 -28.08 -4.80 -7.61
N PRO A 641 -28.57 -5.61 -8.57
CA PRO A 641 -27.73 -6.25 -9.58
C PRO A 641 -27.07 -5.18 -10.45
N ARG A 642 -25.77 -5.31 -10.69
CA ARG A 642 -25.00 -4.39 -11.51
C ARG A 642 -24.08 -5.14 -12.47
N SER A 643 -23.99 -4.59 -13.67
CA SER A 643 -23.12 -5.07 -14.74
C SER A 643 -22.16 -3.96 -15.16
N GLY A 644 -20.97 -4.33 -15.60
CA GLY A 644 -19.97 -3.41 -16.13
C GLY A 644 -18.72 -4.15 -16.61
N ASP A 645 -17.78 -3.43 -17.18
CA ASP A 645 -16.56 -3.97 -17.76
C ASP A 645 -15.35 -3.14 -17.35
N TRP A 646 -14.16 -3.73 -17.42
CA TRP A 646 -12.93 -3.05 -16.99
C TRP A 646 -12.48 -1.98 -17.98
N GLN A 647 -12.74 -2.17 -19.28
CA GLN A 647 -12.40 -1.19 -20.34
C GLN A 647 -13.08 0.18 -20.11
N SER A 648 -14.32 0.18 -19.60
CA SER A 648 -15.09 1.39 -19.28
C SER A 648 -14.45 2.26 -18.19
N ILE A 649 -13.71 1.66 -17.23
CA ILE A 649 -13.01 2.37 -16.15
C ILE A 649 -11.51 2.54 -16.40
N ASN A 650 -10.92 1.71 -17.26
CA ASN A 650 -9.53 1.80 -17.69
C ASN A 650 -9.39 1.35 -19.15
N SER A 651 -9.04 2.30 -20.04
CA SER A 651 -8.73 2.03 -21.46
C SER A 651 -7.32 2.49 -21.84
N GLY A 652 -6.39 2.43 -20.89
CA GLY A 652 -4.96 2.70 -21.09
C GLY A 652 -4.31 1.73 -22.08
N SER A 653 -3.26 2.17 -22.77
CA SER A 653 -2.62 1.39 -23.85
C SER A 653 -1.88 0.12 -23.37
N ASP A 654 -1.47 0.10 -22.10
CA ASP A 654 -0.68 -0.93 -21.43
C ASP A 654 -1.39 -1.55 -20.21
N THR A 655 -2.49 -0.92 -19.78
CA THR A 655 -3.21 -1.16 -18.52
C THR A 655 -4.72 -1.33 -18.70
N GLY A 656 -5.20 -1.20 -19.95
CA GLY A 656 -6.61 -1.27 -20.32
C GLY A 656 -7.26 -2.61 -20.00
N GLY A 657 -8.53 -2.54 -19.62
CA GLY A 657 -9.33 -3.70 -19.28
C GLY A 657 -9.91 -4.45 -20.48
N THR A 658 -10.45 -5.63 -20.21
CA THR A 658 -11.32 -6.35 -21.13
C THR A 658 -12.71 -5.70 -21.18
N THR A 659 -13.40 -5.88 -22.32
CA THR A 659 -14.83 -5.57 -22.49
C THR A 659 -15.74 -6.70 -21.97
N ASP A 660 -15.18 -7.68 -21.24
CA ASP A 660 -15.93 -8.81 -20.69
C ASP A 660 -16.89 -8.31 -19.61
N VAL A 661 -18.19 -8.44 -19.85
CA VAL A 661 -19.22 -8.01 -18.90
C VAL A 661 -19.12 -8.82 -17.60
N LYS A 662 -18.77 -8.13 -16.52
CA LYS A 662 -18.77 -8.63 -15.14
C LYS A 662 -20.11 -8.29 -14.50
N ASN A 663 -20.55 -9.14 -13.58
CA ASN A 663 -21.84 -9.00 -12.89
C ASN A 663 -21.64 -9.22 -11.39
N ARG A 664 -22.24 -8.36 -10.57
CA ARG A 664 -22.22 -8.42 -9.10
C ARG A 664 -23.56 -7.93 -8.55
N ASP A 665 -24.02 -8.51 -7.45
CA ASP A 665 -25.19 -8.02 -6.72
C ASP A 665 -24.74 -7.20 -5.51
N TYR A 666 -25.32 -6.02 -5.34
CA TYR A 666 -24.95 -5.11 -4.26
C TYR A 666 -26.04 -5.00 -3.20
N VAL A 667 -25.69 -5.12 -1.92
CA VAL A 667 -26.54 -4.60 -0.83
C VAL A 667 -26.15 -3.16 -0.58
N THR A 668 -26.97 -2.23 -1.07
CA THR A 668 -26.74 -0.78 -0.92
C THR A 668 -27.60 -0.24 0.22
N ILE A 669 -26.97 0.44 1.18
CA ILE A 669 -27.63 1.14 2.28
C ILE A 669 -27.40 2.64 2.09
N THR A 670 -28.47 3.42 1.90
CA THR A 670 -28.41 4.85 1.58
C THR A 670 -29.17 5.67 2.63
N HIS A 671 -28.53 6.72 3.15
CA HIS A 671 -29.19 7.80 3.88
C HIS A 671 -29.51 8.95 2.90
N HIS A 672 -30.78 9.29 2.73
CA HIS A 672 -31.27 10.34 1.85
C HIS A 672 -31.42 11.66 2.60
N HIS A 673 -30.76 12.72 2.13
CA HIS A 673 -30.87 14.09 2.68
C HIS A 673 -31.86 14.97 1.90
N GLY A 674 -32.33 14.49 0.74
CA GLY A 674 -33.23 15.21 -0.17
C GLY A 674 -32.51 16.19 -1.11
N THR A 675 -33.27 16.93 -1.90
CA THR A 675 -32.78 17.99 -2.79
C THR A 675 -32.39 19.23 -1.99
N ASP A 676 -31.22 19.81 -2.25
CA ASP A 676 -30.71 21.05 -1.64
C ASP A 676 -30.99 21.20 -0.12
N PRO A 677 -30.53 20.23 0.71
CA PRO A 677 -30.59 20.36 2.16
C PRO A 677 -29.83 21.61 2.62
N THR A 678 -30.25 22.19 3.74
CA THR A 678 -29.61 23.40 4.31
C THR A 678 -28.79 23.14 5.57
N ALA A 679 -29.10 22.06 6.31
CA ALA A 679 -28.43 21.67 7.55
C ALA A 679 -28.65 20.18 7.90
N GLY A 680 -28.51 19.28 6.92
CA GLY A 680 -28.70 17.84 7.13
C GLY A 680 -27.62 17.17 7.98
N GLY A 681 -27.90 15.95 8.43
CA GLY A 681 -26.97 15.15 9.23
C GLY A 681 -27.32 13.65 9.28
N TYR A 682 -26.32 12.84 9.57
CA TYR A 682 -26.41 11.39 9.77
C TYR A 682 -25.60 10.95 10.99
N ALA A 683 -25.99 9.83 11.60
CA ALA A 683 -25.20 9.16 12.63
C ALA A 683 -25.45 7.65 12.55
N TYR A 684 -24.38 6.85 12.39
CA TYR A 684 -24.49 5.40 12.38
C TYR A 684 -23.25 4.70 12.96
N ILE A 685 -23.41 3.44 13.35
CA ILE A 685 -22.34 2.52 13.74
C ILE A 685 -22.22 1.43 12.68
N VAL A 686 -21.00 1.07 12.30
CA VAL A 686 -20.68 -0.16 11.57
C VAL A 686 -20.09 -1.16 12.56
N LEU A 687 -20.59 -2.40 12.52
CA LEU A 687 -20.21 -3.54 13.35
C LEU A 687 -19.70 -4.68 12.44
N PRO A 688 -18.42 -4.69 12.04
CA PRO A 688 -17.87 -5.73 11.15
C PRO A 688 -17.84 -7.11 11.82
N ASN A 689 -18.17 -8.16 11.06
CA ASN A 689 -18.06 -9.57 11.45
C ASN A 689 -18.79 -10.01 12.73
N VAL A 690 -19.68 -9.19 13.29
CA VAL A 690 -20.48 -9.58 14.47
C VAL A 690 -21.65 -10.49 14.09
N ALA A 691 -22.20 -11.23 15.06
CA ALA A 691 -23.49 -11.89 14.90
C ALA A 691 -24.65 -10.87 14.96
N HIS A 692 -25.76 -11.15 14.27
CA HIS A 692 -26.95 -10.27 14.25
C HIS A 692 -27.50 -9.92 15.64
N SER A 693 -27.30 -10.79 16.64
CA SER A 693 -27.68 -10.53 18.03
C SER A 693 -26.96 -9.31 18.61
N VAL A 694 -25.66 -9.15 18.31
CA VAL A 694 -24.86 -7.99 18.72
C VAL A 694 -25.40 -6.70 18.08
N THR A 695 -25.73 -6.74 16.78
CA THR A 695 -26.37 -5.61 16.09
C THR A 695 -27.70 -5.23 16.71
N PHE A 696 -28.49 -6.20 17.15
CA PHE A 696 -29.78 -5.95 17.78
C PHE A 696 -29.61 -5.35 19.18
N THR A 697 -28.71 -5.90 20.01
CA THR A 697 -28.37 -5.36 21.33
C THR A 697 -27.84 -3.93 21.24
N GLU A 698 -26.90 -3.65 20.33
CA GLU A 698 -26.38 -2.29 20.11
C GLU A 698 -27.45 -1.32 19.57
N SER A 699 -28.46 -1.81 18.84
CA SER A 699 -29.57 -1.01 18.32
C SER A 699 -30.71 -0.79 19.34
N ASP A 700 -30.82 -1.66 20.34
CA ASP A 700 -31.73 -1.49 21.48
C ASP A 700 -31.11 -0.58 22.56
N ALA A 701 -29.80 -0.72 22.82
CA ALA A 701 -29.04 0.06 23.79
C ALA A 701 -27.60 0.36 23.28
N PRO A 702 -27.39 1.45 22.52
CA PRO A 702 -26.06 1.84 22.04
C PRO A 702 -25.07 2.06 23.19
N THR A 703 -23.88 1.49 23.04
CA THR A 703 -22.74 1.64 23.98
C THR A 703 -21.98 2.95 23.80
N VAL A 704 -22.33 3.72 22.76
CA VAL A 704 -21.75 5.01 22.40
C VAL A 704 -22.82 6.10 22.43
N GLU A 705 -22.51 7.20 23.10
CA GLU A 705 -23.31 8.43 23.10
C GLU A 705 -22.77 9.41 22.04
N VAL A 706 -23.65 10.00 21.23
CA VAL A 706 -23.32 11.12 20.33
C VAL A 706 -23.53 12.42 21.10
N VAL A 707 -22.43 13.05 21.53
CA VAL A 707 -22.45 14.23 22.41
C VAL A 707 -22.58 15.53 21.62
N ALA A 708 -22.09 15.57 20.38
CA ALA A 708 -22.25 16.69 19.45
C ALA A 708 -22.28 16.19 18.01
N ASN A 709 -23.11 16.79 17.15
CA ASN A 709 -23.11 16.52 15.72
C ASN A 709 -23.58 17.76 14.92
N ASN A 710 -22.71 18.77 14.84
CA ASN A 710 -23.01 20.04 14.20
C ASN A 710 -21.83 20.61 13.40
N ALA A 711 -21.99 21.83 12.88
CA ALA A 711 -20.98 22.51 12.06
C ALA A 711 -19.66 22.79 12.82
N GLN A 712 -19.71 22.92 14.15
CA GLN A 712 -18.57 23.27 15.00
C GLN A 712 -17.82 22.02 15.49
N ALA A 713 -18.56 21.02 15.98
CA ALA A 713 -17.99 19.80 16.53
C ALA A 713 -18.81 18.54 16.22
N GLN A 714 -18.10 17.42 16.11
CA GLN A 714 -18.64 16.07 16.10
C GLN A 714 -17.92 15.29 17.20
N ALA A 715 -18.66 14.77 18.18
CA ALA A 715 -18.08 14.15 19.37
C ALA A 715 -18.88 12.94 19.85
N ILE A 716 -18.16 11.91 20.29
CA ILE A 716 -18.74 10.71 20.92
C ILE A 716 -18.15 10.46 22.31
N ARG A 717 -18.92 9.75 23.14
CA ARG A 717 -18.50 9.29 24.47
C ARG A 717 -18.77 7.79 24.62
N VAL A 718 -17.77 7.09 25.16
CA VAL A 718 -17.82 5.65 25.46
C VAL A 718 -17.61 5.51 26.97
N ALA A 719 -18.72 5.61 27.73
CA ALA A 719 -18.67 5.72 29.19
C ALA A 719 -17.96 4.54 29.86
N GLY A 720 -18.16 3.32 29.37
CA GLY A 720 -17.49 2.11 29.87
C GLY A 720 -15.97 2.05 29.62
N GLN A 721 -15.41 3.00 28.86
CA GLN A 721 -13.97 3.14 28.61
C GLN A 721 -13.39 4.46 29.16
N GLY A 722 -14.21 5.28 29.85
CA GLY A 722 -13.84 6.63 30.29
C GLY A 722 -13.44 7.55 29.14
N LEU A 723 -13.87 7.25 27.91
CA LEU A 723 -13.32 7.81 26.67
C LEU A 723 -14.28 8.82 26.05
N THR A 724 -13.74 9.97 25.63
CA THR A 724 -14.40 10.96 24.77
C THR A 724 -13.50 11.23 23.56
N LEU A 725 -14.07 11.15 22.35
CA LEU A 725 -13.39 11.42 21.09
C LEU A 725 -14.14 12.53 20.35
N ALA A 726 -13.44 13.56 19.86
CA ALA A 726 -14.06 14.69 19.19
C ALA A 726 -13.22 15.23 18.02
N ASN A 727 -13.90 15.67 16.96
CA ASN A 727 -13.37 16.59 15.96
C ASN A 727 -14.01 17.95 16.16
N PHE A 728 -13.18 18.98 16.27
CA PHE A 728 -13.57 20.38 16.24
C PHE A 728 -13.12 20.96 14.91
N PHE A 729 -14.07 21.41 14.09
CA PHE A 729 -13.77 21.94 12.75
C PHE A 729 -13.44 23.44 12.77
N GLN A 730 -13.67 24.10 13.89
CA GLN A 730 -13.39 25.51 14.14
C GLN A 730 -13.19 25.75 15.65
N ALA A 731 -12.60 26.90 16.00
CA ALA A 731 -12.49 27.35 17.39
C ALA A 731 -13.86 27.36 18.10
N THR A 732 -13.88 27.13 19.41
CA THR A 732 -15.08 27.39 20.21
C THR A 732 -15.29 28.92 20.27
N PRO A 733 -16.45 29.46 19.83
CA PRO A 733 -16.67 30.90 19.84
C PRO A 733 -16.63 31.49 21.25
N SER A 734 -16.14 32.72 21.39
CA SER A 734 -16.14 33.45 22.67
C SER A 734 -17.57 33.58 23.23
N GLY A 735 -17.80 33.03 24.43
CA GLY A 735 -19.14 32.97 25.05
C GLY A 735 -20.07 31.89 24.48
N GLY A 736 -19.61 31.07 23.54
CA GLY A 736 -20.34 29.90 23.05
C GLY A 736 -20.35 28.74 24.05
N SER A 737 -21.36 27.89 23.98
CA SER A 737 -21.46 26.67 24.80
C SER A 737 -20.37 25.66 24.43
N PRO A 738 -19.54 25.19 25.39
CA PRO A 738 -18.52 24.17 25.13
C PRO A 738 -19.14 22.81 24.77
N ALA A 739 -18.84 22.27 23.58
CA ALA A 739 -19.26 20.92 23.24
C ALA A 739 -18.57 19.90 24.16
N SER A 740 -19.34 19.03 24.83
CA SER A 740 -18.84 18.10 25.84
C SER A 740 -18.02 18.74 27.00
N GLY A 741 -18.21 20.03 27.30
CA GLY A 741 -17.40 20.73 28.32
C GLY A 741 -15.98 21.11 27.84
N VAL A 742 -15.73 21.09 26.53
CA VAL A 742 -14.44 21.36 25.90
C VAL A 742 -14.46 22.68 25.12
N THR A 743 -13.46 23.53 25.38
CA THR A 743 -13.21 24.77 24.62
C THR A 743 -11.89 24.66 23.90
N VAL A 744 -11.85 24.93 22.59
CA VAL A 744 -10.63 24.84 21.76
C VAL A 744 -10.30 26.16 21.07
N SER A 745 -9.01 26.47 20.90
CA SER A 745 -8.51 27.68 20.22
C SER A 745 -8.73 27.68 18.70
N GLY A 746 -8.95 26.51 18.10
CA GLY A 746 -9.02 26.32 16.66
C GLY A 746 -9.32 24.86 16.29
N PRO A 747 -9.28 24.52 15.00
CA PRO A 747 -9.62 23.18 14.54
C PRO A 747 -8.66 22.12 15.10
N CYS A 748 -9.19 21.01 15.60
CA CYS A 748 -8.38 19.89 16.10
C CYS A 748 -9.16 18.57 16.13
N SER A 749 -8.44 17.46 16.15
CA SER A 749 -8.95 16.20 16.70
C SER A 749 -8.47 16.10 18.15
N LEU A 750 -9.35 15.64 19.05
CA LEU A 750 -9.11 15.54 20.48
C LEU A 750 -9.60 14.19 21.01
N ALA A 751 -8.75 13.49 21.74
CA ALA A 751 -9.15 12.36 22.57
C ALA A 751 -8.87 12.68 24.05
N VAL A 752 -9.83 12.37 24.91
CA VAL A 752 -9.70 12.45 26.37
C VAL A 752 -10.12 11.10 26.95
N ARG A 753 -9.25 10.47 27.74
CA ARG A 753 -9.54 9.22 28.45
C ARG A 753 -9.21 9.37 29.92
N THR A 754 -10.19 9.15 30.79
CA THR A 754 -10.00 9.09 32.24
C THR A 754 -10.15 7.65 32.74
N ASP A 755 -9.09 7.12 33.36
CA ASP A 755 -9.01 5.74 33.83
C ASP A 755 -8.06 5.64 35.04
N GLY A 756 -8.44 4.89 36.08
CA GLY A 756 -7.58 4.64 37.26
C GLY A 756 -7.05 5.89 37.98
N GLY A 757 -7.78 7.01 37.97
CA GLY A 757 -7.31 8.29 38.55
C GLY A 757 -6.25 9.01 37.71
N ARG A 758 -6.17 8.68 36.40
CA ARG A 758 -5.35 9.38 35.41
C ARG A 758 -6.22 9.87 34.27
N THR A 759 -5.91 11.05 33.74
CA THR A 759 -6.54 11.59 32.53
C THR A 759 -5.50 11.75 31.43
N THR A 760 -5.62 10.97 30.37
CA THR A 760 -4.83 11.09 29.14
C THR A 760 -5.54 12.00 28.16
N VAL A 761 -4.84 13.02 27.64
CA VAL A 761 -5.33 13.92 26.60
C VAL A 761 -4.39 13.83 25.41
N ALA A 762 -4.94 13.59 24.22
CA ALA A 762 -4.20 13.63 22.95
C ALA A 762 -4.87 14.58 21.96
N LEU A 763 -4.09 15.40 21.28
CA LEU A 763 -4.56 16.41 20.33
C LEU A 763 -3.71 16.40 19.06
N SER A 764 -4.36 16.53 17.90
CA SER A 764 -3.71 16.88 16.63
C SER A 764 -4.44 18.04 15.96
N ASP A 765 -3.78 18.73 15.02
CA ASP A 765 -4.42 19.68 14.10
C ASP A 765 -4.43 19.13 12.67
N PRO A 766 -5.51 18.42 12.24
CA PRO A 766 -5.66 17.95 10.85
C PRO A 766 -5.75 19.07 9.81
N SER A 767 -5.98 20.32 10.23
CA SER A 767 -5.98 21.48 9.34
C SER A 767 -4.57 22.02 9.09
N ARG A 768 -3.62 21.79 10.01
CA ARG A 768 -2.27 22.37 10.04
C ARG A 768 -2.28 23.89 9.93
N THR A 769 -3.24 24.54 10.59
CA THR A 769 -3.40 26.01 10.57
C THR A 769 -2.85 26.67 11.83
N GLN A 770 -2.58 25.90 12.88
CA GLN A 770 -2.10 26.39 14.17
C GLN A 770 -0.65 25.97 14.42
N LYS A 771 0.17 26.88 14.96
CA LYS A 771 1.48 26.55 15.55
C LYS A 771 1.35 26.04 16.99
N THR A 772 0.32 26.49 17.69
CA THR A 772 0.03 26.13 19.07
C THR A 772 -1.48 26.01 19.20
N ALA A 773 -1.96 24.90 19.75
CA ALA A 773 -3.38 24.69 20.06
C ALA A 773 -3.58 24.71 21.58
N ARG A 774 -4.63 25.42 22.03
CA ARG A 774 -5.04 25.47 23.43
C ARG A 774 -6.39 24.81 23.60
N VAL A 775 -6.49 23.90 24.57
CA VAL A 775 -7.75 23.24 24.96
C VAL A 775 -8.01 23.49 26.44
N VAL A 776 -9.27 23.74 26.79
CA VAL A 776 -9.74 23.86 28.17
C VAL A 776 -10.79 22.78 28.42
N LEU A 777 -10.59 21.99 29.47
CA LEU A 777 -11.41 20.85 29.85
C LEU A 777 -12.12 21.15 31.17
N ALA A 778 -13.44 21.26 31.15
CA ALA A 778 -14.24 21.42 32.35
C ALA A 778 -14.39 20.09 33.11
N GLY A 779 -14.25 20.14 34.44
CA GLY A 779 -14.53 18.99 35.31
C GLY A 779 -13.44 17.91 35.38
N VAL A 780 -12.28 18.09 34.74
CA VAL A 780 -11.11 17.22 34.94
C VAL A 780 -10.40 17.64 36.23
N ALA A 781 -10.20 16.69 37.14
CA ALA A 781 -9.54 16.91 38.43
C ALA A 781 -8.03 16.62 38.38
N GLU A 782 -7.62 15.73 37.47
CA GLU A 782 -6.21 15.39 37.27
C GLU A 782 -5.48 16.55 36.58
N THR A 783 -4.50 17.14 37.28
CA THR A 783 -3.75 18.30 36.80
C THR A 783 -2.23 18.17 36.95
N THR A 784 -1.76 17.16 37.69
CA THR A 784 -0.34 16.86 37.88
C THR A 784 0.20 16.09 36.67
N VAL A 785 1.24 16.60 35.99
CA VAL A 785 1.83 15.91 34.83
C VAL A 785 2.58 14.65 35.26
N ILE A 786 2.19 13.49 34.72
CA ILE A 786 2.88 12.20 34.90
C ILE A 786 3.81 11.92 33.71
N GLU A 787 3.33 12.17 32.51
CA GLU A 787 3.97 11.87 31.22
C GLU A 787 3.47 12.89 30.20
N GLY A 788 4.28 13.29 29.23
CA GLY A 788 3.81 14.11 28.12
C GLY A 788 4.87 14.29 27.04
N ASP A 789 4.42 14.49 25.81
CA ASP A 789 5.28 14.73 24.66
C ASP A 789 5.88 16.14 24.71
N ASP A 790 7.05 16.31 24.07
CA ASP A 790 7.73 17.60 23.98
C ASP A 790 6.82 18.70 23.42
N GLY A 791 6.73 19.82 24.15
CA GLY A 791 5.88 20.96 23.77
C GLY A 791 4.41 20.86 24.21
N VAL A 792 4.03 19.86 25.03
CA VAL A 792 2.72 19.86 25.72
C VAL A 792 2.88 20.35 27.16
N ARG A 793 2.02 21.27 27.61
CA ARG A 793 2.09 21.88 28.95
C ARG A 793 0.73 22.19 29.56
N VAL A 794 0.65 22.09 30.88
CA VAL A 794 -0.48 22.60 31.68
C VAL A 794 -0.30 24.11 31.87
N VAL A 795 -1.30 24.89 31.49
CA VAL A 795 -1.32 26.36 31.58
C VAL A 795 -2.46 26.90 32.47
N GLY A 796 -3.20 26.01 33.13
CA GLY A 796 -4.23 26.31 34.11
C GLY A 796 -4.84 25.03 34.68
N THR A 797 -5.36 25.06 35.90
CA THR A 797 -5.82 23.87 36.64
C THR A 797 -7.28 23.93 37.08
N ALA A 798 -7.91 25.11 37.08
CA ALA A 798 -9.31 25.30 37.44
C ALA A 798 -9.98 26.38 36.55
N PRO A 799 -10.56 26.02 35.39
CA PRO A 799 -10.56 24.71 34.76
C PRO A 799 -9.17 24.28 34.25
N LEU A 800 -8.98 22.98 34.01
CA LEU A 800 -7.78 22.47 33.36
C LEU A 800 -7.63 23.10 31.96
N ALA A 801 -6.48 23.72 31.73
CA ALA A 801 -6.11 24.29 30.44
C ALA A 801 -4.76 23.72 30.00
N LEU A 802 -4.72 23.18 28.79
CA LEU A 802 -3.54 22.58 28.16
C LEU A 802 -3.17 23.36 26.91
N GLU A 803 -1.87 23.41 26.63
CA GLU A 803 -1.30 24.02 25.43
C GLU A 803 -0.35 23.03 24.76
N PHE A 804 -0.49 22.90 23.43
CA PHE A 804 0.21 21.95 22.59
C PHE A 804 0.94 22.71 21.49
N ASP A 805 2.27 22.72 21.50
CA ASP A 805 3.07 23.24 20.38
C ASP A 805 3.12 22.21 19.25
N LEU A 806 2.63 22.58 18.07
CA LEU A 806 2.39 21.69 16.93
C LEU A 806 3.52 21.80 15.88
N ASP A 807 3.76 20.71 15.16
CA ASP A 807 4.78 20.58 14.11
C ASP A 807 4.34 21.12 12.74
N GLY A 808 3.04 21.32 12.51
CA GLY A 808 2.48 21.64 11.19
C GLY A 808 2.31 20.44 10.26
N HIS A 809 2.49 19.21 10.77
CA HIS A 809 2.26 17.95 10.08
C HIS A 809 0.94 17.27 10.47
N GLY A 810 0.26 17.78 11.50
CA GLY A 810 -1.00 17.21 11.97
C GLY A 810 -0.81 15.86 12.66
N HIS A 811 0.41 15.59 13.11
CA HIS A 811 0.69 14.48 14.03
C HIS A 811 0.08 14.80 15.40
N ALA A 812 -0.16 13.77 16.20
CA ALA A 812 -0.78 13.92 17.51
C ALA A 812 0.27 14.08 18.60
N LYS A 813 -0.04 14.87 19.62
CA LYS A 813 0.73 14.98 20.86
C LYS A 813 -0.15 14.63 22.06
N ARG A 814 0.44 14.03 23.09
CA ARG A 814 -0.20 13.38 24.23
C ARG A 814 0.35 13.91 25.56
N ILE A 815 -0.50 13.95 26.58
CA ILE A 815 -0.14 14.18 27.98
C ILE A 815 -0.98 13.29 28.88
N VAL A 816 -0.39 12.76 29.94
CA VAL A 816 -1.05 11.97 30.99
C VAL A 816 -0.96 12.75 32.30
N LEU A 817 -2.12 13.02 32.88
CA LEU A 817 -2.28 13.75 34.13
C LEU A 817 -2.70 12.78 35.24
N GLY A 818 -2.29 13.08 36.47
CA GLY A 818 -2.78 12.47 37.71
C GLY A 818 -3.38 13.52 38.64
N SER A 819 -3.95 13.05 39.76
CA SER A 819 -4.51 13.89 40.83
C SER A 819 -3.53 14.91 41.42
#